data_AF-A0A2N1WHZ0-F1
#
_entry.id   AF-A0A2N1WHZ0-F1
#
_cell.length_a   1.000
_cell.length_b   1.000
_cell.length_c   1.000
_cell.angle_alpha   90.00
_cell.angle_beta   90.00
_cell.angle_gamma   90.00
#
_symmetry.space_group_name_H-M   'P 1'
#
loop_
_entity.id
_entity.type
_entity.pdbx_description
1 polymer ?
#
loop_
_entity_poly.entity_id
_entity_poly.type
_entity_poly.pdbx_seq_one_letter_code
_entity_poly.pdbx_strand_id
1 'polypeptide(L)'
;MNLKKILPAAIAGASLLASASALADIQITVNGGSGAVGGTVVVSYDYAALDADNVGGFQFDLVYNPAVLTPTVINTCGANRPATHNASCTEPGGPGNGRVRTLIADFTPPTDEIVPFNIPNMGQITFQINQPGTHTLTFDNASAGDITGATVLITGNDATITGSIVGAAGFASTPAPGGAPIDLGNAEVGSLSTNSPQTITVSEIGDQQLDVTAIAFSGPNALAFSSPTAPFSIADGGADVDVDVNCTPDARGNLTATVELTNNSVNSPNPEYSLTCRGFSPNVQVPAGPINLAALTVDPAPTGNINVTNPQDGFTSAAANVTAAAGAGDAEITVTVGGPTTINAGANFDFVVSCNNGNAGNFSRVIDITWDNPLAGGPNSGQITVNCDVTNAIPSFDSLPPAPGPLAFGTVVNGTTSGVIGINVGNDGVGPAPDSNLNIASVVSSNPVFTATLINAGPFPVGAPSGAADIEVTCSPTVAGPVNGTITVNHNGDDDPTVFNATCTGESDAAFSSTPAPGGILNLGIVPPSTTTPEGFIDFSNGGAVDSLQVDCSVSDPDGVFTFTPNPISFSIGPGATESAGFQCTPPTPDSFAAAVSCSITGAAEPIQADYTVICQGQPLVVPTMNRWGLIIMSLMLLLVAGVAGRRMMA
;
A
#
# COMPACT_ATOMS: atom_id res chain seq x y z
N MET A 1 26.41 -62.19 34.23
CA MET A 1 25.43 -63.25 33.91
C MET A 1 25.74 -63.74 32.49
N ASN A 2 26.16 -65.00 32.37
CA ASN A 2 26.43 -65.85 31.18
C ASN A 2 27.42 -65.35 30.10
N LEU A 3 28.71 -65.74 30.17
CA LEU A 3 29.39 -66.99 29.69
C LEU A 3 29.70 -66.93 28.17
N LYS A 4 30.90 -67.21 27.63
CA LYS A 4 31.97 -68.12 28.07
C LYS A 4 33.26 -67.92 27.23
N LYS A 5 34.42 -68.10 27.87
CA LYS A 5 35.77 -68.33 27.31
C LYS A 5 35.85 -69.57 26.40
N ILE A 6 36.86 -69.64 25.52
CA ILE A 6 37.95 -70.65 25.46
C ILE A 6 38.58 -70.70 24.04
N LEU A 7 39.91 -70.53 23.95
CA LEU A 7 40.84 -70.98 22.90
C LEU A 7 41.37 -72.39 23.28
N PRO A 8 42.16 -73.13 22.47
CA PRO A 8 42.06 -73.64 21.10
C PRO A 8 42.16 -75.20 21.06
N ALA A 9 42.06 -75.85 19.88
CA ALA A 9 42.75 -77.13 19.60
C ALA A 9 42.77 -77.46 18.10
N ALA A 10 43.96 -77.84 17.61
CA ALA A 10 44.24 -78.38 16.29
C ALA A 10 43.74 -79.84 16.13
N ILE A 11 43.53 -80.30 14.88
CA ILE A 11 44.06 -81.55 14.30
C ILE A 11 43.68 -81.63 12.80
N ALA A 12 44.64 -82.14 12.03
CA ALA A 12 44.76 -82.20 10.57
C ALA A 12 43.84 -83.20 9.84
N GLY A 13 43.73 -83.02 8.51
CA GLY A 13 43.44 -84.10 7.56
C GLY A 13 42.86 -83.66 6.20
N ALA A 14 43.75 -83.42 5.23
CA ALA A 14 43.72 -83.71 3.77
C ALA A 14 42.39 -83.62 2.97
N SER A 15 42.28 -83.16 1.72
CA SER A 15 43.18 -82.69 0.63
C SER A 15 42.26 -82.50 -0.60
N LEU A 16 42.50 -81.50 -1.47
CA LEU A 16 42.57 -81.62 -2.95
C LEU A 16 42.57 -80.22 -3.65
N LEU A 17 43.75 -79.88 -4.18
CA LEU A 17 44.05 -79.27 -5.49
C LEU A 17 43.65 -77.82 -5.82
N ALA A 18 44.65 -76.95 -5.62
CA ALA A 18 45.32 -76.07 -6.60
C ALA A 18 44.55 -74.96 -7.34
N SER A 19 44.85 -73.70 -6.98
CA SER A 19 45.35 -72.68 -7.93
C SER A 19 46.12 -71.57 -7.19
N ALA A 20 47.41 -71.44 -7.51
CA ALA A 20 48.31 -70.29 -7.36
C ALA A 20 48.18 -69.38 -6.12
N SER A 21 49.06 -69.61 -5.15
CA SER A 21 49.56 -68.61 -4.21
C SER A 21 50.24 -67.46 -4.95
N ALA A 22 49.65 -66.26 -4.92
CA ALA A 22 50.37 -65.01 -5.13
C ALA A 22 50.90 -64.56 -3.75
N LEU A 23 51.93 -65.25 -3.27
CA LEU A 23 52.71 -64.79 -2.11
C LEU A 23 53.83 -63.93 -2.69
N ALA A 24 54.11 -62.77 -2.08
CA ALA A 24 55.21 -61.91 -2.52
C ALA A 24 56.54 -62.66 -2.41
N ASP A 25 57.41 -62.55 -3.40
CA ASP A 25 58.70 -63.25 -3.42
C ASP A 25 59.70 -62.62 -2.43
N ILE A 26 59.55 -61.31 -2.16
CA ILE A 26 60.41 -60.55 -1.22
C ILE A 26 59.55 -59.85 -0.17
N GLN A 27 59.98 -59.94 1.09
CA GLN A 27 59.48 -59.13 2.19
C GLN A 27 60.59 -58.27 2.81
N ILE A 28 60.35 -56.96 2.89
CA ILE A 28 61.20 -55.99 3.58
C ILE A 28 60.52 -55.58 4.88
N THR A 29 61.17 -55.83 6.01
CA THR A 29 60.65 -55.37 7.31
C THR A 29 61.41 -54.13 7.75
N VAL A 30 60.77 -52.97 7.78
CA VAL A 30 61.39 -51.73 8.27
C VAL A 30 61.24 -51.67 9.78
N ASN A 31 62.36 -51.56 10.48
CA ASN A 31 62.42 -51.50 11.94
C ASN A 31 62.57 -50.03 12.37
N GLY A 32 61.52 -49.52 13.02
CA GLY A 32 61.50 -48.19 13.62
C GLY A 32 62.52 -48.00 14.74
N GLY A 33 62.50 -46.83 15.38
CA GLY A 33 63.42 -46.54 16.49
C GLY A 33 62.97 -45.39 17.37
N SER A 34 63.71 -45.13 18.44
CA SER A 34 63.49 -43.98 19.31
C SER A 34 64.79 -43.25 19.62
N GLY A 35 64.71 -41.95 19.90
CA GLY A 35 65.88 -41.13 20.22
C GLY A 35 65.52 -39.74 20.74
N ALA A 36 66.54 -39.01 21.18
CA ALA A 36 66.38 -37.63 21.64
C ALA A 36 66.11 -36.69 20.47
N VAL A 37 65.29 -35.64 20.67
CA VAL A 37 65.20 -34.51 19.73
C VAL A 37 66.58 -33.83 19.62
N GLY A 38 67.01 -33.57 18.39
CA GLY A 38 68.36 -33.13 18.06
C GLY A 38 69.40 -34.26 18.03
N GLY A 39 69.02 -35.48 18.44
CA GLY A 39 69.82 -36.70 18.34
C GLY A 39 69.57 -37.46 17.05
N THR A 40 70.29 -38.58 16.89
CA THR A 40 70.18 -39.47 15.73
C THR A 40 69.59 -40.83 16.11
N VAL A 41 68.74 -41.39 15.25
CA VAL A 41 68.17 -42.73 15.33
C VAL A 41 68.60 -43.54 14.13
N VAL A 42 68.95 -44.81 14.35
CA VAL A 42 69.30 -45.75 13.29
C VAL A 42 68.06 -46.59 12.98
N VAL A 43 67.58 -46.50 11.74
CA VAL A 43 66.49 -47.31 11.20
C VAL A 43 67.10 -48.42 10.39
N SER A 44 66.89 -49.66 10.81
CA SER A 44 67.29 -50.83 10.04
C SER A 44 66.13 -51.37 9.23
N TYR A 45 66.45 -52.16 8.21
CA TYR A 45 65.44 -53.01 7.59
C TYR A 45 65.99 -54.42 7.39
N ASP A 46 65.09 -55.39 7.53
CA ASP A 46 65.35 -56.81 7.34
C ASP A 46 64.89 -57.25 5.96
N TYR A 47 65.55 -58.26 5.42
CA TYR A 47 65.20 -58.92 4.16
C TYR A 47 64.81 -60.35 4.41
N ALA A 48 63.71 -60.78 3.78
CA ALA A 48 63.30 -62.17 3.72
C ALA A 48 62.89 -62.52 2.28
N ALA A 49 63.43 -63.61 1.76
CA ALA A 49 62.98 -64.23 0.51
C ALA A 49 61.96 -65.32 0.84
N LEU A 50 60.77 -65.24 0.25
CA LEU A 50 59.63 -66.10 0.58
C LEU A 50 59.39 -67.21 -0.45
N ASP A 51 59.87 -67.05 -1.69
CA ASP A 51 59.95 -68.07 -2.75
C ASP A 51 61.34 -68.01 -3.42
N ALA A 52 61.87 -69.16 -3.85
CA ALA A 52 63.28 -69.37 -4.19
C ALA A 52 63.64 -69.03 -5.65
N ASP A 53 63.09 -67.94 -6.18
CA ASP A 53 63.37 -67.50 -7.54
C ASP A 53 64.45 -66.41 -7.58
N ASN A 54 65.35 -66.53 -8.57
CA ASN A 54 66.57 -65.73 -8.75
C ASN A 54 66.30 -64.21 -8.89
N VAL A 55 66.22 -63.47 -7.77
CA VAL A 55 66.13 -62.00 -7.77
C VAL A 55 67.49 -61.38 -8.16
N GLY A 56 67.55 -60.72 -9.32
CA GLY A 56 68.78 -60.06 -9.81
C GLY A 56 69.04 -58.69 -9.15
N GLY A 57 68.01 -58.10 -8.55
CA GLY A 57 68.08 -56.87 -7.77
C GLY A 57 66.71 -56.30 -7.44
N PHE A 58 66.66 -55.43 -6.44
CA PHE A 58 65.45 -54.75 -6.00
C PHE A 58 65.73 -53.33 -5.51
N GLN A 59 64.69 -52.50 -5.56
CA GLN A 59 64.68 -51.17 -4.96
C GLN A 59 63.41 -50.92 -4.16
N PHE A 60 63.48 -49.99 -3.22
CA PHE A 60 62.33 -49.40 -2.52
C PHE A 60 62.68 -48.00 -2.00
N ASP A 61 61.65 -47.19 -1.72
CA ASP A 61 61.76 -45.88 -1.10
C ASP A 61 61.26 -45.95 0.35
N LEU A 62 62.03 -45.37 1.27
CA LEU A 62 61.52 -44.94 2.56
C LEU A 62 61.09 -43.48 2.46
N VAL A 63 59.80 -43.22 2.58
CA VAL A 63 59.22 -41.88 2.56
C VAL A 63 59.11 -41.37 3.99
N TYR A 64 59.62 -40.17 4.23
CA TYR A 64 59.62 -39.51 5.54
C TYR A 64 59.18 -38.05 5.40
N ASN A 65 58.66 -37.46 6.47
CA ASN A 65 58.37 -36.03 6.48
C ASN A 65 59.66 -35.24 6.77
N PRO A 66 60.16 -34.43 5.82
CA PRO A 66 61.43 -33.72 5.98
C PRO A 66 61.38 -32.58 7.01
N ALA A 67 60.19 -32.18 7.47
CA ALA A 67 60.05 -31.21 8.55
C ALA A 67 60.40 -31.79 9.93
N VAL A 68 60.28 -33.11 10.10
CA VAL A 68 60.43 -33.79 11.40
C VAL A 68 61.65 -34.72 11.46
N LEU A 69 62.11 -35.22 10.33
CA LEU A 69 63.25 -36.14 10.22
C LEU A 69 64.22 -35.66 9.13
N THR A 70 65.51 -35.82 9.36
CA THR A 70 66.54 -35.56 8.35
C THR A 70 67.50 -36.75 8.27
N PRO A 71 67.62 -37.44 7.12
CA PRO A 71 68.61 -38.50 6.97
C PRO A 71 70.01 -37.89 7.06
N THR A 72 70.84 -38.43 7.96
CA THR A 72 72.22 -37.96 8.20
C THR A 72 73.26 -38.94 7.69
N VAL A 73 72.92 -40.24 7.64
CA VAL A 73 73.79 -41.29 7.10
C VAL A 73 72.95 -42.26 6.27
N ILE A 74 73.10 -42.23 4.95
CA ILE A 74 72.36 -43.10 4.01
C ILE A 74 73.26 -44.15 3.35
N ASN A 75 74.58 -44.00 3.39
CA ASN A 75 75.52 -44.89 2.70
C ASN A 75 75.65 -46.28 3.37
N THR A 76 75.06 -46.49 4.54
CA THR A 76 75.01 -47.75 5.29
C THR A 76 73.83 -48.65 4.91
N CYS A 77 73.01 -48.25 3.94
CA CYS A 77 71.81 -48.96 3.56
C CYS A 77 72.05 -50.35 2.94
N GLY A 78 73.28 -50.78 2.71
CA GLY A 78 73.56 -52.18 2.37
C GLY A 78 74.76 -52.69 3.12
N ALA A 79 75.00 -52.22 4.34
CA ALA A 79 76.22 -52.53 5.08
C ALA A 79 76.39 -54.04 5.36
N ASN A 80 75.28 -54.78 5.50
CA ASN A 80 75.28 -56.22 5.78
C ASN A 80 74.86 -57.07 4.57
N ARG A 81 74.90 -56.50 3.36
CA ARG A 81 74.63 -57.25 2.14
C ARG A 81 75.70 -58.31 1.88
N PRO A 82 75.37 -59.42 1.19
CA PRO A 82 76.38 -60.39 0.78
C PRO A 82 77.44 -59.75 -0.12
N ALA A 83 78.68 -60.24 -0.07
CA ALA A 83 79.81 -59.69 -0.83
C ALA A 83 79.62 -59.75 -2.37
N THR A 84 78.71 -60.62 -2.83
CA THR A 84 78.33 -60.75 -4.25
C THR A 84 77.45 -59.61 -4.74
N HIS A 85 76.81 -58.85 -3.84
CA HIS A 85 75.88 -57.80 -4.21
C HIS A 85 76.59 -56.45 -4.33
N ASN A 86 75.86 -55.44 -4.78
CA ASN A 86 76.11 -54.03 -4.67
C ASN A 86 74.89 -53.36 -4.03
N ALA A 87 75.11 -52.30 -3.26
CA ALA A 87 74.04 -51.48 -2.74
C ALA A 87 74.37 -50.02 -2.94
N SER A 88 73.37 -49.26 -3.33
CA SER A 88 73.45 -47.81 -3.44
C SER A 88 72.23 -47.18 -2.80
N CYS A 89 72.45 -46.08 -2.11
CA CYS A 89 71.38 -45.24 -1.62
C CYS A 89 71.49 -43.84 -2.16
N THR A 90 70.33 -43.31 -2.54
CA THR A 90 70.20 -41.98 -3.09
C THR A 90 68.99 -41.31 -2.44
N GLU A 91 68.96 -40.00 -2.45
CA GLU A 91 67.76 -39.23 -2.15
C GLU A 91 67.20 -38.70 -3.47
N PRO A 92 66.17 -39.35 -4.04
CA PRO A 92 65.57 -38.89 -5.29
C PRO A 92 65.10 -37.44 -5.16
N GLY A 93 65.64 -36.56 -6.02
CA GLY A 93 65.36 -35.13 -6.00
C GLY A 93 66.20 -34.30 -5.02
N GLY A 94 67.22 -34.90 -4.42
CA GLY A 94 68.25 -34.21 -3.61
C GLY A 94 68.10 -34.41 -2.10
N PRO A 95 69.09 -33.96 -1.31
CA PRO A 95 69.08 -34.14 0.14
C PRO A 95 67.84 -33.51 0.79
N GLY A 96 67.16 -34.27 1.65
CA GLY A 96 66.00 -33.75 2.39
C GLY A 96 64.68 -33.73 1.61
N ASN A 97 64.59 -34.37 0.44
CA ASN A 97 63.36 -34.38 -0.38
C ASN A 97 62.30 -35.41 0.10
N GLY A 98 62.37 -35.82 1.38
CA GLY A 98 61.38 -36.71 1.99
C GLY A 98 61.42 -38.16 1.52
N ARG A 99 62.45 -38.57 0.77
CA ARG A 99 62.63 -39.96 0.29
C ARG A 99 64.08 -40.40 0.35
N VAL A 100 64.34 -41.58 0.91
CA VAL A 100 65.60 -42.30 0.75
C VAL A 100 65.33 -43.55 -0.07
N ARG A 101 65.94 -43.65 -1.25
CA ARG A 101 65.84 -44.82 -2.12
C ARG A 101 67.00 -45.76 -1.85
N THR A 102 66.69 -47.02 -1.60
CA THR A 102 67.68 -48.09 -1.55
C THR A 102 67.56 -48.98 -2.78
N LEU A 103 68.69 -49.25 -3.41
CA LEU A 103 68.85 -50.20 -4.52
C LEU A 103 69.90 -51.24 -4.13
N ILE A 104 69.55 -52.52 -4.26
CA ILE A 104 70.45 -53.66 -4.07
C ILE A 104 70.42 -54.49 -5.37
N ALA A 105 71.59 -54.84 -5.90
CA ALA A 105 71.74 -55.58 -7.16
C ALA A 105 72.97 -56.50 -7.13
N ASP A 106 73.02 -57.56 -7.92
CA ASP A 106 74.18 -58.46 -8.02
C ASP A 106 75.35 -57.84 -8.84
N PHE A 107 76.61 -58.20 -8.54
CA PHE A 107 77.82 -57.61 -9.13
C PHE A 107 78.47 -58.45 -10.25
N THR A 108 78.19 -59.76 -10.41
CA THR A 108 78.85 -60.56 -11.48
C THR A 108 78.08 -61.82 -11.92
N PRO A 109 77.96 -62.11 -13.23
CA PRO A 109 77.43 -63.39 -13.73
C PRO A 109 78.34 -64.60 -13.41
N PRO A 110 77.81 -65.84 -13.29
CA PRO A 110 76.41 -66.20 -13.42
C PRO A 110 75.61 -65.69 -12.21
N THR A 111 74.49 -65.05 -12.52
CA THR A 111 73.55 -64.48 -11.55
C THR A 111 73.09 -65.60 -10.60
N ASP A 112 73.59 -65.56 -9.38
CA ASP A 112 73.16 -66.47 -8.31
C ASP A 112 72.17 -65.73 -7.40
N GLU A 113 71.27 -66.48 -6.79
CA GLU A 113 70.20 -65.99 -5.91
C GLU A 113 70.76 -65.09 -4.79
N ILE A 114 69.97 -64.16 -4.26
CA ILE A 114 70.32 -63.39 -3.06
C ILE A 114 70.32 -64.34 -1.85
N VAL A 115 71.35 -65.18 -1.73
CA VAL A 115 71.59 -66.04 -0.57
C VAL A 115 72.45 -65.30 0.45
N PRO A 116 72.10 -65.34 1.75
CA PRO A 116 71.10 -66.21 2.39
C PRO A 116 69.66 -65.65 2.44
N PHE A 117 68.69 -66.56 2.55
CA PHE A 117 67.22 -66.35 2.52
C PHE A 117 66.61 -65.40 3.57
N ASN A 118 67.40 -64.96 4.56
CA ASN A 118 66.97 -63.98 5.56
C ASN A 118 68.19 -63.20 6.05
N ILE A 119 68.18 -61.88 5.86
CA ILE A 119 69.27 -61.00 6.29
C ILE A 119 68.68 -59.99 7.28
N PRO A 120 68.81 -60.25 8.60
CA PRO A 120 68.45 -59.25 9.60
C PRO A 120 69.42 -58.07 9.50
N ASN A 121 68.88 -56.86 9.60
CA ASN A 121 69.58 -55.60 9.44
C ASN A 121 70.37 -55.53 8.13
N MET A 122 69.77 -55.94 7.00
CA MET A 122 70.40 -55.90 5.67
C MET A 122 70.99 -54.52 5.35
N GLY A 123 70.26 -53.48 5.72
CA GLY A 123 70.67 -52.09 5.57
C GLY A 123 70.22 -51.24 6.75
N GLN A 124 70.90 -50.10 6.91
CA GLN A 124 70.52 -49.10 7.90
C GLN A 124 70.61 -47.69 7.33
N ILE A 125 69.66 -46.84 7.72
CA ILE A 125 69.65 -45.40 7.44
C ILE A 125 69.56 -44.67 8.78
N THR A 126 70.45 -43.72 9.01
CA THR A 126 70.41 -42.88 10.21
C THR A 126 69.63 -41.61 9.91
N PHE A 127 68.66 -41.29 10.78
CA PHE A 127 67.91 -40.05 10.76
C PHE A 127 68.26 -39.20 11.98
N GLN A 128 68.41 -37.90 11.82
CA GLN A 128 68.28 -36.95 12.91
C GLN A 128 66.79 -36.68 13.17
N ILE A 129 66.43 -36.64 14.45
CA ILE A 129 65.09 -36.31 14.91
C ILE A 129 65.02 -34.80 15.14
N ASN A 130 64.23 -34.08 14.35
CA ASN A 130 64.15 -32.61 14.44
C ASN A 130 63.00 -32.13 15.32
N GLN A 131 61.99 -32.97 15.55
CA GLN A 131 60.82 -32.65 16.36
C GLN A 131 60.46 -33.83 17.28
N PRO A 132 59.93 -33.57 18.48
CA PRO A 132 59.45 -34.63 19.37
C PRO A 132 58.18 -35.30 18.82
N GLY A 133 57.79 -36.44 19.39
CA GLY A 133 56.60 -37.20 18.99
C GLY A 133 56.88 -38.40 18.07
N THR A 134 55.81 -39.09 17.66
CA THR A 134 55.86 -40.28 16.79
C THR A 134 55.74 -39.89 15.33
N HIS A 135 56.76 -40.21 14.54
CA HIS A 135 56.87 -39.89 13.13
C HIS A 135 56.84 -41.16 12.28
N THR A 136 55.94 -41.24 11.30
CA THR A 136 55.83 -42.42 10.42
C THR A 136 56.86 -42.38 9.28
N LEU A 137 57.47 -43.53 9.02
CA LEU A 137 58.24 -43.85 7.83
C LEU A 137 57.42 -44.80 6.96
N THR A 138 57.12 -44.37 5.74
CA THR A 138 56.27 -45.15 4.82
C THR A 138 57.13 -45.91 3.82
N PHE A 139 56.84 -47.20 3.64
CA PHE A 139 57.46 -48.05 2.63
C PHE A 139 56.73 -47.88 1.29
N ASP A 140 57.42 -47.40 0.25
CA ASP A 140 56.82 -47.07 -1.05
C ASP A 140 57.75 -47.42 -2.22
N ASN A 141 57.23 -47.36 -3.45
CA ASN A 141 57.99 -47.47 -4.71
C ASN A 141 58.93 -48.70 -4.76
N ALA A 142 58.42 -49.84 -4.29
CA ALA A 142 59.13 -51.09 -4.28
C ALA A 142 59.04 -51.80 -5.64
N SER A 143 60.17 -52.21 -6.20
CA SER A 143 60.22 -52.95 -7.47
C SER A 143 61.45 -53.86 -7.54
N ALA A 144 61.26 -55.09 -8.00
CA ALA A 144 62.32 -56.07 -8.21
C ALA A 144 62.20 -56.73 -9.60
N GLY A 145 63.32 -57.20 -10.13
CA GLY A 145 63.38 -58.00 -11.34
C GLY A 145 64.09 -59.33 -11.07
N ASP A 146 63.56 -60.42 -11.63
CA ASP A 146 64.28 -61.70 -11.66
C ASP A 146 65.38 -61.67 -12.74
N ILE A 147 66.15 -62.74 -12.85
CA ILE A 147 67.20 -62.90 -13.89
C ILE A 147 66.66 -62.99 -15.33
N THR A 148 65.34 -63.14 -15.51
CA THR A 148 64.66 -63.18 -16.82
C THR A 148 64.03 -61.84 -17.21
N GLY A 149 64.04 -60.87 -16.30
CA GLY A 149 63.41 -59.55 -16.45
C GLY A 149 61.93 -59.52 -16.08
N ALA A 150 61.38 -60.57 -15.47
CA ALA A 150 60.03 -60.61 -14.94
C ALA A 150 59.94 -59.79 -13.64
N THR A 151 58.77 -59.19 -13.41
CA THR A 151 58.49 -58.40 -12.20
C THR A 151 58.33 -59.31 -10.99
N VAL A 152 59.11 -59.05 -9.95
CA VAL A 152 59.06 -59.75 -8.66
C VAL A 152 58.27 -58.88 -7.68
N LEU A 153 57.33 -59.49 -6.95
CA LEU A 153 56.50 -58.76 -5.99
C LEU A 153 57.26 -58.52 -4.67
N ILE A 154 57.33 -57.26 -4.24
CA ILE A 154 57.90 -56.87 -2.95
C ILE A 154 56.79 -56.38 -2.03
N THR A 155 56.79 -56.87 -0.80
CA THR A 155 55.98 -56.32 0.29
C THR A 155 56.85 -55.72 1.38
N GLY A 156 56.34 -54.71 2.08
CA GLY A 156 56.98 -54.16 3.26
C GLY A 156 56.01 -53.48 4.20
N ASN A 157 56.46 -53.11 5.39
CA ASN A 157 55.68 -52.41 6.39
C ASN A 157 56.15 -50.97 6.57
N ASP A 158 55.22 -50.12 7.00
CA ASP A 158 55.54 -48.82 7.57
C ASP A 158 56.18 -49.01 8.95
N ALA A 159 57.03 -48.05 9.35
CA ALA A 159 57.70 -48.01 10.63
C ALA A 159 57.48 -46.66 11.31
N THR A 160 57.82 -46.56 12.60
CA THR A 160 57.74 -45.29 13.34
C THR A 160 59.08 -44.93 13.96
N ILE A 161 59.43 -43.66 13.94
CA ILE A 161 60.50 -43.07 14.74
C ILE A 161 59.86 -42.25 15.85
N THR A 162 60.25 -42.50 17.11
CA THR A 162 59.79 -41.69 18.25
C THR A 162 60.88 -40.74 18.72
N GLY A 163 60.60 -39.44 18.71
CA GLY A 163 61.46 -38.40 19.28
C GLY A 163 61.02 -38.05 20.70
N SER A 164 61.92 -38.16 21.68
CA SER A 164 61.69 -37.73 23.06
C SER A 164 62.59 -36.55 23.46
N ILE A 165 62.10 -35.67 24.33
CA ILE A 165 62.91 -34.61 24.95
C ILE A 165 63.57 -35.19 26.21
N VAL A 166 64.90 -35.19 26.26
CA VAL A 166 65.66 -35.83 27.37
C VAL A 166 65.87 -34.88 28.55
N GLY A 167 65.62 -35.36 29.76
CA GLY A 167 65.78 -34.68 31.03
C GLY A 167 64.68 -33.68 31.38
N ALA A 168 63.56 -33.66 30.64
CA ALA A 168 62.50 -32.67 30.78
C ALA A 168 61.15 -33.19 30.28
N ALA A 169 60.07 -32.54 30.75
CA ALA A 169 58.73 -32.80 30.23
C ALA A 169 58.58 -32.21 28.82
N GLY A 170 57.83 -32.91 27.97
CA GLY A 170 57.50 -32.52 26.62
C GLY A 170 55.99 -32.43 26.41
N PHE A 171 55.54 -31.36 25.75
CA PHE A 171 54.13 -31.17 25.41
C PHE A 171 53.88 -31.41 23.92
N ALA A 172 52.92 -32.29 23.60
CA ALA A 172 52.24 -32.31 22.30
C ALA A 172 50.72 -32.33 22.49
N SER A 173 50.01 -31.97 21.42
CA SER A 173 48.56 -32.11 21.40
C SER A 173 48.03 -32.36 19.99
N THR A 174 46.84 -32.94 19.92
CA THR A 174 46.01 -32.95 18.70
C THR A 174 44.67 -32.27 19.00
N PRO A 175 44.29 -31.19 18.29
CA PRO A 175 45.08 -30.45 17.29
C PRO A 175 46.35 -29.79 17.85
N ALA A 176 47.30 -29.42 16.98
CA ALA A 176 48.55 -28.78 17.40
C ALA A 176 48.34 -27.30 17.81
N PRO A 177 49.14 -26.76 18.75
CA PRO A 177 49.07 -25.35 19.16
C PRO A 177 49.35 -24.40 17.98
N GLY A 178 48.71 -23.22 18.00
CA GLY A 178 48.88 -22.20 16.93
C GLY A 178 48.30 -22.59 15.56
N GLY A 179 47.53 -23.69 15.49
CA GLY A 179 46.85 -24.14 14.29
C GLY A 179 45.61 -23.31 13.90
N ALA A 180 44.82 -23.85 12.98
CA ALA A 180 43.54 -23.25 12.59
C ALA A 180 42.58 -23.18 13.81
N PRO A 181 41.65 -22.20 13.86
CA PRO A 181 40.70 -22.09 14.96
C PRO A 181 39.87 -23.37 15.12
N ILE A 182 39.73 -23.83 16.36
CA ILE A 182 38.82 -24.92 16.73
C ILE A 182 37.40 -24.38 16.65
N ASP A 183 36.60 -24.92 15.73
CA ASP A 183 35.22 -24.52 15.51
C ASP A 183 34.26 -25.36 16.36
N LEU A 184 33.75 -24.74 17.43
CA LEU A 184 32.76 -25.34 18.33
C LEU A 184 31.34 -25.29 17.78
N GLY A 185 31.18 -24.85 16.52
CA GLY A 185 29.93 -24.84 15.79
C GLY A 185 29.09 -23.63 16.11
N ASN A 186 27.78 -23.84 16.17
CA ASN A 186 26.82 -22.77 16.31
C ASN A 186 25.66 -23.16 17.23
N ALA A 187 25.03 -22.18 17.86
CA ALA A 187 23.83 -22.37 18.66
C ALA A 187 23.06 -21.06 18.78
N GLU A 188 21.80 -21.18 19.17
CA GLU A 188 21.08 -20.03 19.72
C GLU A 188 21.80 -19.52 20.97
N VAL A 189 21.80 -18.20 21.15
CA VAL A 189 22.50 -17.61 22.27
C VAL A 189 21.94 -18.14 23.60
N GLY A 190 22.81 -18.47 24.55
CA GLY A 190 22.44 -19.12 25.82
C GLY A 190 22.32 -20.65 25.75
N SER A 191 22.44 -21.26 24.57
CA SER A 191 22.45 -22.72 24.39
C SER A 191 23.85 -23.25 24.08
N LEU A 192 24.09 -24.52 24.38
CA LEU A 192 25.34 -25.18 24.06
C LEU A 192 25.50 -25.36 22.54
N SER A 193 26.66 -25.01 22.00
CA SER A 193 26.95 -25.07 20.56
C SER A 193 26.96 -26.51 20.01
N THR A 194 26.56 -26.66 18.75
CA THR A 194 26.38 -27.96 18.08
C THR A 194 27.59 -28.88 18.08
N ASN A 195 28.81 -28.35 18.04
CA ASN A 195 30.04 -29.16 18.08
C ASN A 195 30.71 -29.13 19.46
N SER A 196 30.03 -28.65 20.51
CA SER A 196 30.57 -28.72 21.88
C SER A 196 30.23 -30.07 22.54
N PRO A 197 31.20 -30.74 23.20
CA PRO A 197 32.60 -30.34 23.34
C PRO A 197 33.45 -30.62 22.08
N GLN A 198 34.46 -29.78 21.85
CA GLN A 198 35.62 -30.12 21.02
C GLN A 198 36.77 -30.53 21.93
N THR A 199 37.52 -31.56 21.54
CA THR A 199 38.54 -32.17 22.40
C THR A 199 39.95 -31.78 21.94
N ILE A 200 40.78 -31.34 22.88
CA ILE A 200 42.22 -31.19 22.73
C ILE A 200 42.88 -32.38 23.45
N THR A 201 43.38 -33.35 22.70
CA THR A 201 44.08 -34.51 23.26
C THR A 201 45.53 -34.13 23.52
N VAL A 202 45.92 -34.06 24.80
CA VAL A 202 47.26 -33.68 25.26
C VAL A 202 48.09 -34.92 25.53
N SER A 203 49.34 -34.93 25.04
CA SER A 203 50.28 -36.03 25.20
C SER A 203 51.63 -35.57 25.76
N GLU A 204 52.24 -36.45 26.55
CA GLU A 204 53.61 -36.32 27.05
C GLU A 204 54.58 -36.88 25.99
N ILE A 205 55.59 -36.11 25.60
CA ILE A 205 56.60 -36.51 24.59
C ILE A 205 58.04 -36.32 25.09
N GLY A 206 58.22 -36.02 26.37
CA GLY A 206 59.50 -35.91 27.06
C GLY A 206 59.91 -37.23 27.68
N ASP A 207 60.66 -37.14 28.80
CA ASP A 207 61.03 -38.27 29.67
C ASP A 207 60.77 -37.95 31.16
N GLN A 208 59.99 -36.90 31.41
CA GLN A 208 59.53 -36.49 32.73
C GLN A 208 58.02 -36.23 32.70
N GLN A 209 57.38 -36.29 33.87
CA GLN A 209 55.94 -36.01 34.00
C GLN A 209 55.59 -34.59 33.50
N LEU A 210 54.64 -34.52 32.57
CA LEU A 210 54.01 -33.26 32.14
C LEU A 210 52.92 -32.88 33.12
N ASP A 211 53.06 -31.70 33.73
CA ASP A 211 52.08 -31.13 34.65
C ASP A 211 51.38 -29.94 33.98
N VAL A 212 50.07 -30.06 33.74
CA VAL A 212 49.22 -28.96 33.28
C VAL A 212 48.54 -28.34 34.49
N THR A 213 48.91 -27.11 34.81
CA THR A 213 48.58 -26.43 36.07
C THR A 213 47.37 -25.51 35.97
N ALA A 214 47.11 -24.95 34.78
CA ALA A 214 46.00 -24.03 34.56
C ALA A 214 45.50 -24.11 33.11
N ILE A 215 44.20 -23.86 32.95
CA ILE A 215 43.56 -23.55 31.67
C ILE A 215 42.93 -22.18 31.81
N ALA A 216 43.32 -21.25 30.95
CA ALA A 216 42.81 -19.88 30.97
C ALA A 216 42.21 -19.50 29.62
N PHE A 217 41.07 -18.82 29.64
CA PHE A 217 40.45 -18.24 28.46
C PHE A 217 40.74 -16.74 28.41
N SER A 218 41.16 -16.26 27.25
CA SER A 218 41.41 -14.85 26.98
C SER A 218 40.79 -14.41 25.66
N GLY A 219 40.76 -13.10 25.41
CA GLY A 219 40.16 -12.52 24.21
C GLY A 219 38.76 -11.93 24.43
N PRO A 220 38.14 -11.39 23.36
CA PRO A 220 36.95 -10.55 23.46
C PRO A 220 35.70 -11.27 23.95
N ASN A 221 35.58 -12.58 23.73
CA ASN A 221 34.39 -13.37 24.08
C ASN A 221 34.72 -14.54 25.00
N ALA A 222 35.74 -14.41 25.85
CA ALA A 222 36.23 -15.49 26.70
C ALA A 222 35.15 -16.13 27.59
N LEU A 223 34.14 -15.34 28.01
CA LEU A 223 33.03 -15.80 28.86
C LEU A 223 32.09 -16.80 28.17
N ALA A 224 32.07 -16.84 26.84
CA ALA A 224 31.27 -17.81 26.09
C ALA A 224 31.90 -19.21 26.08
N PHE A 225 33.17 -19.35 26.48
CA PHE A 225 33.91 -20.61 26.42
C PHE A 225 34.21 -21.15 27.82
N SER A 226 34.20 -22.47 27.94
CA SER A 226 34.50 -23.13 29.21
C SER A 226 35.19 -24.47 28.99
N SER A 227 36.00 -24.88 29.94
CA SER A 227 36.61 -26.21 30.01
C SER A 227 36.63 -26.69 31.46
N PRO A 228 36.27 -27.96 31.74
CA PRO A 228 36.13 -28.44 33.11
C PRO A 228 37.42 -28.98 33.77
N THR A 229 38.61 -28.93 33.15
CA THR A 229 39.74 -29.76 33.61
C THR A 229 41.13 -29.09 33.66
N ALA A 230 41.50 -28.55 34.82
CA ALA A 230 42.88 -28.41 35.31
C ALA A 230 42.86 -28.28 36.85
N PRO A 231 43.90 -28.72 37.58
CA PRO A 231 45.17 -29.29 37.09
C PRO A 231 45.08 -30.79 36.77
N PHE A 232 45.97 -31.28 35.90
CA PHE A 232 46.19 -32.72 35.64
C PHE A 232 47.66 -32.98 35.28
N SER A 233 48.07 -34.25 35.32
CA SER A 233 49.43 -34.68 35.01
C SER A 233 49.43 -35.92 34.11
N ILE A 234 50.38 -35.99 33.18
CA ILE A 234 50.64 -37.15 32.33
C ILE A 234 52.04 -37.67 32.66
N ALA A 235 52.11 -38.89 33.21
CA ALA A 235 53.39 -39.53 33.48
C ALA A 235 54.13 -39.84 32.17
N ASP A 236 55.46 -40.00 32.23
CA ASP A 236 56.25 -40.50 31.09
C ASP A 236 55.66 -41.82 30.57
N GLY A 237 55.40 -41.87 29.25
CA GLY A 237 54.73 -43.00 28.58
C GLY A 237 53.28 -43.23 29.02
N GLY A 238 52.67 -42.27 29.73
CA GLY A 238 51.29 -42.30 30.18
C GLY A 238 50.27 -42.19 29.03
N ALA A 239 49.02 -42.49 29.33
CA ALA A 239 47.93 -42.27 28.37
C ALA A 239 47.63 -40.78 28.21
N ASP A 240 47.33 -40.38 26.98
CA ASP A 240 46.91 -39.02 26.65
C ASP A 240 45.68 -38.57 27.46
N VAL A 241 45.59 -37.27 27.71
CA VAL A 241 44.47 -36.66 28.46
C VAL A 241 43.69 -35.73 27.54
N ASP A 242 42.37 -35.93 27.52
CA ASP A 242 41.43 -35.11 26.75
C ASP A 242 41.01 -33.86 27.53
N VAL A 243 41.17 -32.70 26.91
CA VAL A 243 40.69 -31.40 27.39
C VAL A 243 39.51 -30.97 26.52
N ASP A 244 38.31 -31.11 27.05
CA ASP A 244 37.08 -30.70 26.38
C ASP A 244 36.84 -29.20 26.54
N VAL A 245 36.74 -28.50 25.40
CA VAL A 245 36.31 -27.10 25.33
C VAL A 245 34.88 -27.02 24.83
N ASN A 246 34.08 -26.18 25.49
CA ASN A 246 32.67 -25.96 25.20
C ASN A 246 32.45 -24.49 24.84
N CYS A 247 31.47 -24.21 23.98
CA CYS A 247 30.97 -22.85 23.74
C CYS A 247 29.46 -22.77 24.03
N THR A 248 29.09 -21.84 24.90
CA THR A 248 27.72 -21.34 25.08
C THR A 248 27.75 -19.86 24.69
N PRO A 249 27.34 -19.50 23.46
CA PRO A 249 27.36 -18.11 23.01
C PRO A 249 26.59 -17.21 23.98
N ASP A 250 27.13 -16.03 24.28
CA ASP A 250 26.53 -14.99 25.11
C ASP A 250 26.16 -13.73 24.30
N ALA A 251 26.43 -13.74 23.00
CA ALA A 251 26.08 -12.68 22.07
C ALA A 251 25.79 -13.24 20.68
N ARG A 252 25.07 -12.46 19.89
CA ARG A 252 24.85 -12.71 18.47
C ARG A 252 26.13 -12.43 17.68
N GLY A 253 26.46 -13.30 16.73
CA GLY A 253 27.60 -13.11 15.83
C GLY A 253 28.65 -14.21 15.94
N ASN A 254 29.83 -13.96 15.36
CA ASN A 254 30.98 -14.83 15.54
C ASN A 254 31.68 -14.47 16.85
N LEU A 255 31.84 -15.46 17.74
CA LEU A 255 32.54 -15.32 19.01
C LEU A 255 33.89 -16.00 18.88
N THR A 256 34.93 -15.29 19.31
CA THR A 256 36.30 -15.78 19.33
C THR A 256 36.94 -15.60 20.71
N ALA A 257 37.76 -16.58 21.08
CA ALA A 257 38.59 -16.57 22.28
C ALA A 257 39.85 -17.39 22.04
N THR A 258 40.82 -17.25 22.93
CA THR A 258 42.02 -18.12 22.98
C THR A 258 41.98 -18.89 24.28
N VAL A 259 42.23 -20.20 24.21
CA VAL A 259 42.50 -21.02 25.40
C VAL A 259 44.00 -21.29 25.49
N GLU A 260 44.55 -21.05 26.68
CA GLU A 260 45.96 -21.26 27.01
C GLU A 260 46.08 -22.35 28.07
N LEU A 261 46.96 -23.32 27.86
CA LEU A 261 47.29 -24.38 28.83
C LEU A 261 48.66 -24.08 29.43
N THR A 262 48.73 -23.77 30.72
CA THR A 262 50.01 -23.55 31.41
C THR A 262 50.60 -24.87 31.90
N ASN A 263 51.79 -25.24 31.43
CA ASN A 263 52.44 -26.50 31.77
C ASN A 263 53.95 -26.38 32.04
N ASN A 264 54.56 -27.46 32.54
CA ASN A 264 55.98 -27.52 32.90
C ASN A 264 56.92 -27.98 31.75
N SER A 265 56.42 -28.17 30.53
CA SER A 265 57.25 -28.60 29.40
C SER A 265 58.23 -27.53 28.96
N VAL A 266 59.34 -27.96 28.36
CA VAL A 266 60.37 -27.03 27.85
C VAL A 266 60.11 -26.57 26.42
N ASN A 267 59.40 -27.37 25.62
CA ASN A 267 59.15 -27.08 24.21
C ASN A 267 57.90 -26.25 23.97
N SER A 268 56.89 -26.34 24.84
CA SER A 268 55.68 -25.51 24.77
C SER A 268 55.10 -25.28 26.17
N PRO A 269 55.65 -24.35 26.96
CA PRO A 269 55.15 -24.08 28.32
C PRO A 269 53.75 -23.45 28.38
N ASN A 270 53.37 -22.71 27.33
CA ASN A 270 52.10 -21.97 27.22
C ASN A 270 51.47 -22.16 25.81
N PRO A 271 51.08 -23.37 25.40
CA PRO A 271 50.38 -23.62 24.15
C PRO A 271 49.02 -22.89 24.12
N GLU A 272 48.77 -22.21 23.02
CA GLU A 272 47.56 -21.46 22.75
C GLU A 272 46.75 -22.08 21.61
N TYR A 273 45.43 -22.09 21.76
CA TYR A 273 44.47 -22.55 20.76
C TYR A 273 43.42 -21.47 20.53
N SER A 274 43.27 -21.06 19.27
CA SER A 274 42.18 -20.16 18.88
C SER A 274 40.87 -20.94 18.83
N LEU A 275 39.82 -20.38 19.44
CA LEU A 275 38.47 -20.95 19.48
C LEU A 275 37.51 -20.05 18.73
N THR A 276 36.54 -20.65 18.05
CA THR A 276 35.43 -19.93 17.42
C THR A 276 34.12 -20.67 17.64
N CYS A 277 33.05 -19.91 17.81
CA CYS A 277 31.68 -20.40 17.71
C CYS A 277 30.77 -19.28 17.20
N ARG A 278 29.53 -19.61 16.83
CA ARG A 278 28.55 -18.64 16.34
C ARG A 278 27.28 -18.63 17.18
N GLY A 279 26.90 -17.45 17.64
CA GLY A 279 25.64 -17.21 18.34
C GLY A 279 24.54 -16.72 17.40
N PHE A 280 23.40 -17.40 17.44
CA PHE A 280 22.18 -17.01 16.71
C PHE A 280 21.15 -16.39 17.64
N SER A 281 20.60 -15.26 17.26
CA SER A 281 19.43 -14.67 17.93
C SER A 281 18.43 -14.18 16.90
N PRO A 282 17.14 -14.07 17.25
CA PRO A 282 16.16 -13.43 16.38
C PRO A 282 16.59 -12.00 16.01
N ASN A 283 16.31 -11.57 14.78
CA ASN A 283 16.57 -10.23 14.28
C ASN A 283 15.24 -9.57 13.90
N VAL A 284 14.33 -9.44 14.87
CA VAL A 284 13.00 -8.88 14.61
C VAL A 284 13.11 -7.39 14.31
N GLN A 285 12.57 -6.98 13.17
CA GLN A 285 12.50 -5.59 12.73
C GLN A 285 11.03 -5.17 12.64
N VAL A 286 10.68 -4.11 13.38
CA VAL A 286 9.38 -3.44 13.32
C VAL A 286 9.47 -2.28 12.31
N PRO A 287 8.45 -2.04 11.46
CA PRO A 287 8.47 -0.94 10.50
C PRO A 287 8.74 0.42 11.17
N ALA A 288 9.45 1.28 10.46
CA ALA A 288 9.72 2.64 10.91
C ALA A 288 8.55 3.59 10.60
N GLY A 289 8.31 4.53 11.52
CA GLY A 289 7.32 5.60 11.35
C GLY A 289 5.89 5.19 11.68
N PRO A 290 4.96 6.16 11.71
CA PRO A 290 3.58 5.88 12.02
C PRO A 290 2.84 5.26 10.84
N ILE A 291 1.94 4.33 11.12
CA ILE A 291 0.90 3.92 10.16
C ILE A 291 -0.25 4.92 10.28
N ASN A 292 -0.61 5.58 9.18
CA ASN A 292 -1.74 6.52 9.17
C ASN A 292 -2.93 5.87 8.46
N LEU A 293 -4.05 5.80 9.16
CA LEU A 293 -5.35 5.38 8.65
C LEU A 293 -6.23 6.61 8.50
N ALA A 294 -7.04 6.65 7.46
CA ALA A 294 -8.05 7.68 7.27
C ALA A 294 -9.38 7.02 6.92
N ALA A 295 -10.46 7.52 7.49
CA ALA A 295 -11.81 7.08 7.18
C ALA A 295 -12.84 8.18 7.42
N LEU A 296 -14.04 7.97 6.89
CA LEU A 296 -15.22 8.72 7.28
C LEU A 296 -15.99 7.96 8.36
N THR A 297 -16.87 8.65 9.09
CA THR A 297 -17.66 8.02 10.16
C THR A 297 -18.62 6.92 9.72
N VAL A 298 -18.80 6.77 8.42
CA VAL A 298 -19.76 5.88 7.77
C VAL A 298 -19.09 4.74 6.99
N ASP A 299 -17.77 4.80 6.79
CA ASP A 299 -17.04 3.75 6.08
C ASP A 299 -16.95 2.46 6.91
N PRO A 300 -16.60 1.32 6.32
CA PRO A 300 -16.04 0.22 7.10
C PRO A 300 -14.78 0.69 7.85
N ALA A 301 -14.66 0.31 9.12
CA ALA A 301 -13.49 0.60 9.96
C ALA A 301 -12.18 0.32 9.20
N PRO A 302 -11.33 1.33 8.95
CA PRO A 302 -10.14 1.15 8.14
C PRO A 302 -9.15 0.23 8.86
N THR A 303 -8.41 -0.55 8.09
CA THR A 303 -7.38 -1.46 8.60
C THR A 303 -6.01 -1.11 8.06
N GLY A 304 -4.97 -1.45 8.83
CA GLY A 304 -3.58 -1.31 8.42
C GLY A 304 -2.76 -2.53 8.80
N ASN A 305 -1.70 -2.80 8.03
CA ASN A 305 -0.80 -3.92 8.28
C ASN A 305 0.51 -3.39 8.90
N ILE A 306 0.91 -3.96 10.03
CA ILE A 306 2.24 -3.82 10.60
C ILE A 306 3.06 -5.03 10.15
N ASN A 307 3.90 -4.84 9.13
CA ASN A 307 4.76 -5.89 8.57
C ASN A 307 6.01 -6.09 9.42
N VAL A 308 5.96 -7.00 10.39
CA VAL A 308 7.11 -7.34 11.24
C VAL A 308 7.94 -8.42 10.54
N THR A 309 9.24 -8.17 10.42
CA THR A 309 10.15 -9.07 9.69
C THR A 309 11.19 -9.69 10.61
N ASN A 310 11.67 -10.88 10.28
CA ASN A 310 12.84 -11.49 10.91
C ASN A 310 13.89 -11.78 9.83
N PRO A 311 14.64 -10.78 9.33
CA PRO A 311 15.49 -10.93 8.17
C PRO A 311 16.62 -11.94 8.41
N GLN A 312 16.92 -12.73 7.38
CA GLN A 312 18.07 -13.63 7.41
C GLN A 312 19.34 -12.85 7.07
N ASP A 313 20.32 -12.88 7.98
CA ASP A 313 21.65 -12.27 7.77
C ASP A 313 22.81 -13.22 8.12
N GLY A 314 22.52 -14.52 8.23
CA GLY A 314 23.48 -15.54 8.63
C GLY A 314 23.68 -15.70 10.13
N PHE A 315 23.08 -14.83 10.97
CA PHE A 315 23.10 -14.90 12.43
C PHE A 315 21.70 -14.95 13.07
N THR A 316 20.67 -15.16 12.26
CA THR A 316 19.26 -15.11 12.67
C THR A 316 18.70 -16.49 13.02
N SER A 317 17.99 -16.59 14.14
CA SER A 317 17.13 -17.73 14.49
C SER A 317 15.65 -17.37 14.47
N ALA A 318 14.75 -18.35 14.71
CA ALA A 318 13.31 -18.10 14.73
C ALA A 318 12.93 -17.23 15.95
N ALA A 319 12.13 -16.19 15.73
CA ALA A 319 11.57 -15.38 16.80
C ALA A 319 10.35 -16.10 17.40
N ALA A 320 10.42 -16.50 18.67
CA ALA A 320 9.31 -17.15 19.37
C ALA A 320 8.44 -16.15 20.14
N ASN A 321 7.19 -16.54 20.40
CA ASN A 321 6.17 -15.78 21.12
C ASN A 321 6.02 -14.33 20.63
N VAL A 322 6.00 -14.16 19.30
CA VAL A 322 5.83 -12.83 18.71
C VAL A 322 4.37 -12.39 18.85
N THR A 323 4.13 -11.32 19.60
CA THR A 323 2.77 -10.81 19.84
C THR A 323 2.70 -9.33 19.59
N ALA A 324 1.53 -8.86 19.14
CA ALA A 324 1.18 -7.45 19.10
C ALA A 324 0.07 -7.16 20.12
N ALA A 325 0.30 -6.18 20.97
CA ALA A 325 -0.66 -5.74 21.96
C ALA A 325 -0.93 -4.24 21.82
N ALA A 326 -2.15 -3.83 22.17
CA ALA A 326 -2.48 -2.42 22.29
C ALA A 326 -1.74 -1.82 23.50
N GLY A 327 -0.84 -0.88 23.23
CA GLY A 327 -0.11 -0.11 24.23
C GLY A 327 -0.87 1.16 24.65
N ALA A 328 -0.12 2.22 24.95
CA ALA A 328 -0.69 3.51 25.34
C ALA A 328 -1.39 4.24 24.18
N GLY A 329 -2.53 4.87 24.46
CA GLY A 329 -3.26 5.72 23.52
C GLY A 329 -4.74 5.36 23.38
N ASP A 330 -5.35 5.83 22.30
CA ASP A 330 -6.80 5.86 22.07
C ASP A 330 -7.42 4.49 21.80
N ALA A 331 -8.57 4.20 22.42
CA ALA A 331 -9.21 2.88 22.40
C ALA A 331 -9.83 2.51 21.04
N GLU A 332 -9.99 3.51 20.19
CA GLU A 332 -10.50 3.42 18.83
C GLU A 332 -9.57 2.57 17.96
N ILE A 333 -8.27 2.54 18.27
CA ILE A 333 -7.30 1.70 17.54
C ILE A 333 -7.13 0.37 18.28
N THR A 334 -7.40 -0.73 17.58
CA THR A 334 -7.32 -2.10 18.13
C THR A 334 -6.48 -3.01 17.25
N VAL A 335 -5.83 -4.00 17.87
CA VAL A 335 -5.14 -5.08 17.16
C VAL A 335 -6.16 -6.18 16.89
N THR A 336 -6.45 -6.44 15.62
CA THR A 336 -7.42 -7.48 15.21
C THR A 336 -6.74 -8.83 14.95
N VAL A 337 -5.44 -8.81 14.62
CA VAL A 337 -4.63 -10.02 14.50
C VAL A 337 -3.41 -9.89 15.42
N GLY A 338 -3.43 -10.64 16.53
CA GLY A 338 -2.41 -10.58 17.59
C GLY A 338 -1.09 -11.30 17.29
N GLY A 339 -0.95 -11.92 16.12
CA GLY A 339 0.31 -12.50 15.62
C GLY A 339 0.39 -14.03 15.54
N PRO A 340 1.44 -14.55 14.90
CA PRO A 340 1.86 -15.93 14.99
C PRO A 340 2.76 -16.09 16.22
N THR A 341 2.72 -17.23 16.88
CA THR A 341 3.65 -17.52 17.97
C THR A 341 5.10 -17.67 17.51
N THR A 342 5.39 -17.69 16.20
CA THR A 342 6.76 -17.83 15.70
C THR A 342 6.94 -17.17 14.33
N ILE A 343 8.01 -16.38 14.17
CA ILE A 343 8.47 -15.86 12.87
C ILE A 343 9.84 -16.47 12.54
N ASN A 344 9.87 -17.37 11.55
CA ASN A 344 11.09 -18.04 11.10
C ASN A 344 12.10 -17.04 10.52
N ALA A 345 13.38 -17.43 10.50
CA ALA A 345 14.42 -16.65 9.83
C ALA A 345 14.08 -16.47 8.33
N GLY A 346 14.18 -15.23 7.84
CA GLY A 346 13.82 -14.83 6.47
C GLY A 346 12.32 -14.63 6.24
N ALA A 347 11.47 -14.86 7.25
CA ALA A 347 10.03 -14.69 7.14
C ALA A 347 9.56 -13.32 7.68
N ASN A 348 8.30 -13.02 7.40
CA ASN A 348 7.59 -11.87 7.93
C ASN A 348 6.17 -12.24 8.35
N PHE A 349 5.55 -11.36 9.12
CA PHE A 349 4.14 -11.46 9.47
C PHE A 349 3.49 -10.08 9.54
N ASP A 350 2.29 -9.98 8.96
CA ASP A 350 1.48 -8.78 9.00
C ASP A 350 0.49 -8.84 10.16
N PHE A 351 0.74 -8.05 11.20
CA PHE A 351 -0.26 -7.80 12.23
C PHE A 351 -1.27 -6.80 11.68
N VAL A 352 -2.56 -7.08 11.89
CA VAL A 352 -3.63 -6.20 11.42
C VAL A 352 -4.12 -5.35 12.58
N VAL A 353 -4.15 -4.04 12.35
CA VAL A 353 -4.80 -3.07 13.21
C VAL A 353 -6.06 -2.55 12.53
N SER A 354 -7.05 -2.17 13.33
CA SER A 354 -8.29 -1.54 12.88
C SER A 354 -8.56 -0.30 13.70
N CYS A 355 -9.08 0.74 13.06
CA CYS A 355 -9.58 1.94 13.72
C CYS A 355 -11.10 1.96 13.72
N ASN A 356 -11.71 2.07 14.90
CA ASN A 356 -13.13 2.33 15.06
C ASN A 356 -13.44 3.76 14.58
N ASN A 357 -14.22 3.87 13.53
CA ASN A 357 -14.62 5.12 12.92
C ASN A 357 -16.04 5.58 13.32
N GLY A 358 -16.65 5.04 14.38
CA GLY A 358 -17.98 5.48 14.82
C GLY A 358 -18.06 6.95 15.25
N ASN A 359 -16.93 7.61 15.50
CA ASN A 359 -16.84 9.00 15.91
C ASN A 359 -15.75 9.73 15.13
N ALA A 360 -16.05 10.93 14.63
CA ALA A 360 -15.02 11.78 14.04
C ALA A 360 -14.03 12.27 15.10
N GLY A 361 -12.77 12.38 14.70
CA GLY A 361 -11.66 12.75 15.56
C GLY A 361 -10.33 12.22 15.06
N ASN A 362 -9.26 12.69 15.70
CA ASN A 362 -7.90 12.22 15.46
C ASN A 362 -7.48 11.35 16.64
N PHE A 363 -7.24 10.07 16.37
CA PHE A 363 -6.86 9.07 17.36
C PHE A 363 -5.42 8.62 17.11
N SER A 364 -4.68 8.35 18.18
CA SER A 364 -3.31 7.84 18.12
C SER A 364 -3.05 6.80 19.20
N ARG A 365 -2.42 5.69 18.81
CA ARG A 365 -2.08 4.60 19.73
C ARG A 365 -0.74 3.97 19.37
N VAL A 366 0.02 3.63 20.40
CA VAL A 366 1.23 2.81 20.29
C VAL A 366 0.84 1.34 20.34
N ILE A 367 1.39 0.56 19.40
CA ILE A 367 1.28 -0.91 19.37
C ILE A 367 2.63 -1.48 19.81
N ASP A 368 2.59 -2.27 20.87
CA ASP A 368 3.76 -2.95 21.43
C ASP A 368 3.91 -4.31 20.75
N ILE A 369 5.07 -4.54 20.12
CA ILE A 369 5.46 -5.82 19.53
C ILE A 369 6.48 -6.45 20.46
N THR A 370 6.21 -7.65 20.97
CA THR A 370 7.12 -8.37 21.87
C THR A 370 7.49 -9.73 21.32
N TRP A 371 8.70 -10.21 21.61
CA TRP A 371 9.17 -11.56 21.25
C TRP A 371 10.18 -12.07 22.28
N ASP A 372 10.37 -13.38 22.35
CA ASP A 372 11.33 -13.98 23.28
C ASP A 372 12.77 -13.68 22.90
N ASN A 373 13.58 -13.39 23.91
CA ASN A 373 15.03 -13.27 23.79
C ASN A 373 15.70 -14.48 24.47
N PRO A 374 16.52 -15.26 23.76
CA PRO A 374 17.32 -16.33 24.37
C PRO A 374 18.33 -15.83 25.43
N LEU A 375 18.73 -14.55 25.37
CA LEU A 375 19.86 -14.00 26.14
C LEU A 375 19.53 -13.34 27.48
N ALA A 376 18.33 -12.82 27.60
CA ALA A 376 17.93 -11.98 28.73
C ALA A 376 16.64 -12.56 29.27
N GLY A 377 16.51 -12.72 30.59
CA GLY A 377 15.31 -13.27 31.24
C GLY A 377 14.05 -12.39 31.09
N GLY A 378 13.72 -11.93 29.89
CA GLY A 378 12.56 -11.14 29.52
C GLY A 378 12.42 -10.99 27.99
N PRO A 379 11.22 -10.64 27.51
CA PRO A 379 10.96 -10.44 26.07
C PRO A 379 11.66 -9.17 25.56
N ASN A 380 12.17 -9.23 24.33
CA ASN A 380 12.52 -8.03 23.57
C ASN A 380 11.23 -7.32 23.13
N SER A 381 11.32 -6.02 22.89
CA SER A 381 10.18 -5.20 22.46
C SER A 381 10.54 -4.22 21.35
N GLY A 382 9.60 -4.00 20.43
CA GLY A 382 9.58 -2.92 19.47
C GLY A 382 8.23 -2.20 19.54
N GLN A 383 8.18 -0.96 19.04
CA GLN A 383 6.97 -0.15 19.10
C GLN A 383 6.71 0.49 17.74
N ILE A 384 5.43 0.63 17.41
CA ILE A 384 4.98 1.41 16.25
C ILE A 384 3.76 2.24 16.62
N THR A 385 3.72 3.47 16.14
CA THR A 385 2.57 4.35 16.33
C THR A 385 1.59 4.14 15.19
N VAL A 386 0.30 4.07 15.50
CA VAL A 386 -0.79 4.07 14.54
C VAL A 386 -1.61 5.33 14.80
N ASN A 387 -1.83 6.11 13.75
CA ASN A 387 -2.70 7.27 13.76
C ASN A 387 -3.94 6.95 12.95
N CYS A 388 -5.08 7.44 13.39
CA CYS A 388 -6.33 7.35 12.67
C CYS A 388 -7.01 8.72 12.62
N ASP A 389 -7.29 9.18 11.42
CA ASP A 389 -8.04 10.41 11.18
C ASP A 389 -9.44 10.06 10.67
N VAL A 390 -10.44 10.34 11.50
CA VAL A 390 -11.84 10.09 11.17
C VAL A 390 -12.56 11.41 10.95
N THR A 391 -13.09 11.58 9.75
CA THR A 391 -13.85 12.79 9.36
C THR A 391 -15.34 12.49 9.27
N ASN A 392 -16.20 13.47 9.52
CA ASN A 392 -17.64 13.30 9.29
C ASN A 392 -17.92 13.34 7.78
N ALA A 393 -18.83 12.48 7.30
CA ALA A 393 -19.49 12.69 6.02
C ALA A 393 -20.59 13.75 6.20
N ILE A 394 -20.54 14.85 5.45
CA ILE A 394 -21.46 15.99 5.62
C ILE A 394 -21.96 16.42 4.23
N PRO A 395 -23.27 16.32 3.92
CA PRO A 395 -23.85 16.94 2.73
C PRO A 395 -23.80 18.47 2.85
N SER A 396 -23.55 19.18 1.74
CA SER A 396 -23.58 20.65 1.68
C SER A 396 -24.38 21.12 0.47
N PHE A 397 -25.16 22.19 0.63
CA PHE A 397 -26.03 22.70 -0.43
C PHE A 397 -25.29 23.72 -1.30
N ASP A 398 -25.18 23.43 -2.59
CA ASP A 398 -24.75 24.38 -3.62
C ASP A 398 -25.85 24.54 -4.68
N SER A 399 -25.83 25.63 -5.44
CA SER A 399 -26.79 25.80 -6.53
C SER A 399 -26.34 26.75 -7.64
N LEU A 400 -26.92 26.55 -8.82
CA LEU A 400 -26.89 27.53 -9.91
C LEU A 400 -28.32 27.95 -10.28
N PRO A 401 -28.71 29.24 -10.15
CA PRO A 401 -27.92 30.36 -9.63
C PRO A 401 -27.56 30.20 -8.12
N PRO A 402 -26.49 30.85 -7.63
CA PRO A 402 -26.09 30.76 -6.23
C PRO A 402 -27.04 31.52 -5.30
N ALA A 403 -27.36 30.94 -4.15
CA ALA A 403 -28.12 31.59 -3.08
C ALA A 403 -27.28 32.70 -2.37
N PRO A 404 -27.89 33.76 -1.83
CA PRO A 404 -29.32 34.11 -1.85
C PRO A 404 -29.73 34.92 -3.09
N GLY A 405 -28.99 34.82 -4.20
CA GLY A 405 -29.10 35.66 -5.39
C GLY A 405 -30.53 35.80 -5.93
N PRO A 406 -30.85 36.93 -6.60
CA PRO A 406 -32.22 37.20 -7.03
C PRO A 406 -32.63 36.34 -8.23
N LEU A 407 -33.77 35.65 -8.10
CA LEU A 407 -34.54 35.09 -9.21
C LEU A 407 -35.36 36.23 -9.84
N ALA A 408 -34.80 36.86 -10.86
CA ALA A 408 -35.40 38.03 -11.51
C ALA A 408 -36.13 37.65 -12.80
N PHE A 409 -37.46 37.66 -12.76
CA PHE A 409 -38.31 37.30 -13.89
C PHE A 409 -38.59 38.46 -14.85
N GLY A 410 -38.17 39.68 -14.51
CA GLY A 410 -38.42 40.88 -15.31
C GLY A 410 -39.88 41.34 -15.28
N THR A 411 -40.33 41.94 -16.38
CA THR A 411 -41.72 42.37 -16.57
C THR A 411 -42.56 41.20 -17.08
N VAL A 412 -43.74 41.01 -16.48
CA VAL A 412 -44.69 39.95 -16.83
C VAL A 412 -46.06 40.57 -16.94
N VAL A 413 -46.73 40.39 -18.08
CA VAL A 413 -48.08 40.90 -18.31
C VAL A 413 -49.04 40.24 -17.32
N ASN A 414 -49.88 41.02 -16.65
CA ASN A 414 -50.82 40.52 -15.66
C ASN A 414 -51.74 39.44 -16.25
N GLY A 415 -51.98 38.37 -15.49
CA GLY A 415 -52.75 37.21 -15.96
C GLY A 415 -51.97 36.21 -16.81
N THR A 416 -50.72 36.51 -17.16
CA THR A 416 -49.82 35.55 -17.81
C THR A 416 -48.82 34.97 -16.81
N THR A 417 -48.09 33.92 -17.21
CA THR A 417 -47.03 33.32 -16.41
C THR A 417 -45.70 33.54 -17.11
N SER A 418 -44.68 33.93 -16.34
CA SER A 418 -43.32 34.12 -16.84
C SER A 418 -42.72 32.83 -17.42
N GLY A 419 -41.59 32.98 -18.12
CA GLY A 419 -40.69 31.84 -18.33
C GLY A 419 -40.22 31.26 -16.99
N VAL A 420 -39.82 29.98 -17.02
CA VAL A 420 -39.26 29.29 -15.86
C VAL A 420 -37.83 29.75 -15.60
N ILE A 421 -37.51 30.06 -14.34
CA ILE A 421 -36.12 30.12 -13.86
C ILE A 421 -35.87 28.83 -13.08
N GLY A 422 -34.89 28.06 -13.54
CA GLY A 422 -34.46 26.83 -12.89
C GLY A 422 -33.38 27.09 -11.83
N ILE A 423 -33.52 26.44 -10.67
CA ILE A 423 -32.45 26.29 -9.69
C ILE A 423 -31.93 24.87 -9.82
N ASN A 424 -30.65 24.76 -10.11
CA ASN A 424 -29.94 23.51 -10.26
C ASN A 424 -29.21 23.21 -8.95
N VAL A 425 -29.52 22.09 -8.33
CA VAL A 425 -29.02 21.75 -7.00
C VAL A 425 -27.71 20.98 -7.14
N GLY A 426 -26.67 21.48 -6.49
CA GLY A 426 -25.38 20.86 -6.33
C GLY A 426 -25.16 20.37 -4.91
N ASN A 427 -24.22 19.44 -4.75
CA ASN A 427 -23.71 19.01 -3.46
C ASN A 427 -22.19 19.11 -3.47
N ASP A 428 -21.65 20.13 -2.80
CA ASP A 428 -20.22 20.39 -2.62
C ASP A 428 -19.70 19.89 -1.27
N GLY A 429 -20.50 19.06 -0.58
CA GLY A 429 -20.13 18.42 0.68
C GLY A 429 -18.99 17.43 0.54
N VAL A 430 -18.74 16.67 1.61
CA VAL A 430 -17.63 15.71 1.67
C VAL A 430 -18.11 14.31 2.03
N GLY A 431 -17.54 13.32 1.34
CA GLY A 431 -17.76 11.90 1.59
C GLY A 431 -18.49 11.17 0.47
N PRO A 432 -18.51 9.82 0.49
CA PRO A 432 -19.17 9.00 -0.50
C PRO A 432 -20.68 8.90 -0.23
N ALA A 433 -21.45 8.71 -1.30
CA ALA A 433 -22.84 8.31 -1.22
C ALA A 433 -22.98 6.92 -0.54
N PRO A 434 -24.08 6.64 0.20
CA PRO A 434 -25.29 7.45 0.30
C PRO A 434 -25.30 8.49 1.42
N ASP A 435 -24.38 8.45 2.37
CA ASP A 435 -24.48 9.24 3.59
C ASP A 435 -24.12 10.73 3.41
N SER A 436 -23.28 11.03 2.41
CA SER A 436 -23.03 12.41 1.97
C SER A 436 -24.08 12.92 0.97
N ASN A 437 -25.12 12.15 0.65
CA ASN A 437 -26.12 12.60 -0.31
C ASN A 437 -26.95 13.75 0.26
N LEU A 438 -26.99 14.84 -0.49
CA LEU A 438 -27.93 15.93 -0.27
C LEU A 438 -29.32 15.50 -0.77
N ASN A 439 -30.35 15.76 0.02
CA ASN A 439 -31.75 15.52 -0.30
C ASN A 439 -32.55 16.78 0.00
N ILE A 440 -33.42 17.17 -0.93
CA ILE A 440 -34.32 18.30 -0.76
C ILE A 440 -35.62 17.80 -0.17
N ALA A 441 -35.92 18.25 1.06
CA ALA A 441 -37.12 17.87 1.78
C ALA A 441 -38.36 18.61 1.26
N SER A 442 -38.26 19.89 0.95
CA SER A 442 -39.37 20.69 0.39
C SER A 442 -38.91 22.04 -0.16
N VAL A 443 -39.76 22.65 -0.99
CA VAL A 443 -39.57 24.00 -1.52
C VAL A 443 -40.85 24.81 -1.26
N VAL A 444 -40.72 25.99 -0.67
CA VAL A 444 -41.85 26.83 -0.24
C VAL A 444 -41.67 28.26 -0.72
N SER A 445 -42.72 28.86 -1.29
CA SER A 445 -42.75 30.28 -1.65
C SER A 445 -43.44 31.10 -0.56
N SER A 446 -42.89 32.27 -0.22
CA SER A 446 -43.53 33.20 0.74
C SER A 446 -44.63 34.05 0.11
N ASN A 447 -44.73 34.10 -1.23
CA ASN A 447 -45.72 34.88 -1.96
C ASN A 447 -46.35 34.03 -3.08
N PRO A 448 -47.68 33.85 -3.10
CA PRO A 448 -48.36 32.97 -4.06
C PRO A 448 -48.25 33.41 -5.53
N VAL A 449 -47.80 34.64 -5.80
CA VAL A 449 -47.45 35.08 -7.16
C VAL A 449 -46.28 34.28 -7.72
N PHE A 450 -45.37 33.78 -6.87
CA PHE A 450 -44.30 32.87 -7.28
C PHE A 450 -44.69 31.43 -6.99
N THR A 451 -44.69 30.60 -8.02
CA THR A 451 -44.91 29.15 -7.89
C THR A 451 -43.56 28.45 -7.99
N ALA A 452 -43.18 27.68 -6.98
CA ALA A 452 -41.97 26.87 -6.97
C ALA A 452 -42.33 25.38 -6.96
N THR A 453 -41.74 24.64 -7.91
CA THR A 453 -42.00 23.21 -8.10
C THR A 453 -40.70 22.45 -7.91
N LEU A 454 -40.69 21.47 -7.00
CA LEU A 454 -39.59 20.53 -6.84
C LEU A 454 -39.68 19.45 -7.92
N ILE A 455 -38.71 19.41 -8.82
CA ILE A 455 -38.63 18.45 -9.93
C ILE A 455 -37.88 17.19 -9.48
N ASN A 456 -36.79 17.38 -8.74
CA ASN A 456 -35.92 16.31 -8.27
C ASN A 456 -35.51 16.57 -6.81
N ALA A 457 -35.87 15.65 -5.92
CA ALA A 457 -35.54 15.74 -4.49
C ALA A 457 -34.15 15.17 -4.15
N GLY A 458 -33.42 14.64 -5.14
CA GLY A 458 -32.20 13.88 -4.93
C GLY A 458 -32.47 12.37 -4.81
N PRO A 459 -31.50 11.58 -4.31
CA PRO A 459 -30.26 12.03 -3.69
C PRO A 459 -29.27 12.64 -4.67
N PHE A 460 -28.60 13.72 -4.26
CA PHE A 460 -27.50 14.36 -4.97
C PHE A 460 -26.17 13.92 -4.35
N PRO A 461 -25.39 13.02 -4.98
CA PRO A 461 -24.04 12.70 -4.54
C PRO A 461 -23.11 13.90 -4.59
N VAL A 462 -22.05 13.89 -3.79
CA VAL A 462 -21.00 14.91 -3.85
C VAL A 462 -20.44 15.01 -5.27
N GLY A 463 -20.38 16.23 -5.80
CA GLY A 463 -19.91 16.50 -7.17
C GLY A 463 -20.90 16.13 -8.28
N ALA A 464 -22.17 15.87 -7.96
CA ALA A 464 -23.21 15.66 -8.97
C ALA A 464 -23.30 16.88 -9.90
N PRO A 465 -23.22 16.70 -11.23
CA PRO A 465 -23.23 17.81 -12.17
C PRO A 465 -24.61 18.45 -12.24
N SER A 466 -24.62 19.78 -12.21
CA SER A 466 -25.81 20.61 -12.28
C SER A 466 -26.32 20.69 -13.75
N GLY A 467 -26.86 19.59 -14.30
CA GLY A 467 -27.22 19.52 -15.72
C GLY A 467 -28.62 20.02 -16.08
N ALA A 468 -29.60 19.82 -15.18
CA ALA A 468 -31.01 20.17 -15.38
C ALA A 468 -31.55 20.89 -14.14
N ALA A 469 -32.58 21.72 -14.30
CA ALA A 469 -33.19 22.39 -13.15
C ALA A 469 -33.88 21.36 -12.24
N ASP A 470 -33.47 21.31 -10.97
CA ASP A 470 -34.07 20.43 -9.95
C ASP A 470 -35.25 21.11 -9.25
N ILE A 471 -35.30 22.44 -9.29
CA ILE A 471 -36.40 23.26 -8.82
C ILE A 471 -36.73 24.27 -9.92
N GLU A 472 -38.01 24.40 -10.25
CA GLU A 472 -38.50 25.36 -11.24
C GLU A 472 -39.37 26.41 -10.57
N VAL A 473 -39.09 27.68 -10.85
CA VAL A 473 -39.85 28.81 -10.30
C VAL A 473 -40.43 29.65 -11.43
N THR A 474 -41.69 30.08 -11.29
CA THR A 474 -42.37 31.01 -12.20
C THR A 474 -43.01 32.15 -11.42
N CYS A 475 -43.28 33.28 -12.09
CA CYS A 475 -44.09 34.39 -11.57
C CYS A 475 -45.36 34.60 -12.42
N SER A 476 -46.50 34.77 -11.75
CA SER A 476 -47.81 35.04 -12.38
C SER A 476 -48.50 36.22 -11.69
N PRO A 477 -48.15 37.47 -12.01
CA PRO A 477 -48.71 38.64 -11.35
C PRO A 477 -50.16 38.89 -11.81
N THR A 478 -50.94 39.53 -10.95
CA THR A 478 -52.33 39.92 -11.22
C THR A 478 -52.58 41.42 -11.10
N VAL A 479 -51.55 42.19 -10.75
CA VAL A 479 -51.62 43.63 -10.52
C VAL A 479 -50.32 44.26 -11.01
N ALA A 480 -50.42 45.44 -11.64
CA ALA A 480 -49.27 46.18 -12.13
C ALA A 480 -48.38 46.68 -10.97
N GLY A 481 -47.06 46.61 -11.17
CA GLY A 481 -46.05 47.07 -10.20
C GLY A 481 -45.11 45.97 -9.69
N PRO A 482 -44.13 46.33 -8.83
CA PRO A 482 -43.12 45.39 -8.35
C PRO A 482 -43.69 44.40 -7.33
N VAL A 483 -43.39 43.11 -7.53
CA VAL A 483 -43.74 42.00 -6.64
C VAL A 483 -42.46 41.31 -6.17
N ASN A 484 -42.34 41.15 -4.85
CA ASN A 484 -41.21 40.49 -4.21
C ASN A 484 -41.69 39.29 -3.39
N GLY A 485 -40.84 38.28 -3.28
CA GLY A 485 -41.07 37.07 -2.48
C GLY A 485 -39.75 36.36 -2.21
N THR A 486 -39.83 35.24 -1.49
CA THR A 486 -38.68 34.39 -1.17
C THR A 486 -39.02 32.93 -1.44
N ILE A 487 -38.09 32.18 -2.01
CA ILE A 487 -38.18 30.73 -2.18
C ILE A 487 -37.27 30.09 -1.15
N THR A 488 -37.84 29.31 -0.23
CA THR A 488 -37.10 28.57 0.82
C THR A 488 -36.98 27.12 0.41
N VAL A 489 -35.76 26.59 0.42
CA VAL A 489 -35.43 25.21 0.08
C VAL A 489 -34.95 24.53 1.36
N ASN A 490 -35.72 23.56 1.85
CA ASN A 490 -35.35 22.77 3.03
C ASN A 490 -34.61 21.50 2.58
N HIS A 491 -33.48 21.17 3.19
CA HIS A 491 -32.59 20.06 2.85
C HIS A 491 -31.89 19.46 4.08
N ASN A 492 -31.13 18.37 3.88
CA ASN A 492 -30.32 17.75 4.95
C ASN A 492 -28.85 18.21 4.96
N GLY A 493 -28.46 19.13 4.08
CA GLY A 493 -27.13 19.75 4.04
C GLY A 493 -26.82 20.66 5.22
N ASP A 494 -25.57 21.09 5.34
CA ASP A 494 -25.24 22.27 6.16
C ASP A 494 -25.97 23.52 5.64
N ASP A 495 -26.15 24.51 6.53
CA ASP A 495 -26.89 25.74 6.24
C ASP A 495 -28.39 25.58 5.83
N ASP A 496 -29.04 24.48 6.22
CA ASP A 496 -30.51 24.32 6.09
C ASP A 496 -31.29 25.32 6.98
N PRO A 497 -32.29 26.04 6.44
CA PRO A 497 -32.73 26.08 5.05
C PRO A 497 -32.05 27.17 4.21
N THR A 498 -31.87 26.88 2.91
CA THR A 498 -31.35 27.85 1.93
C THR A 498 -32.48 28.72 1.35
N VAL A 499 -32.25 30.03 1.19
CA VAL A 499 -33.27 31.01 0.77
C VAL A 499 -32.84 31.81 -0.46
N PHE A 500 -33.72 31.91 -1.45
CA PHE A 500 -33.58 32.77 -2.64
C PHE A 500 -34.56 33.94 -2.60
N ASN A 501 -34.13 35.10 -3.09
CA ASN A 501 -35.02 36.24 -3.30
C ASN A 501 -35.65 36.15 -4.69
N ALA A 502 -36.97 36.31 -4.82
CA ALA A 502 -37.68 36.29 -6.09
C ALA A 502 -38.32 37.65 -6.38
N THR A 503 -38.18 38.13 -7.62
CA THR A 503 -38.70 39.44 -8.04
C THR A 503 -39.31 39.37 -9.44
N CYS A 504 -40.46 40.02 -9.61
CA CYS A 504 -41.08 40.25 -10.91
C CYS A 504 -41.84 41.58 -10.89
N THR A 505 -42.11 42.15 -12.05
CA THR A 505 -42.92 43.38 -12.18
C THR A 505 -44.14 43.07 -13.03
N GLY A 506 -45.34 43.22 -12.48
CA GLY A 506 -46.57 43.13 -13.25
C GLY A 506 -46.71 44.32 -14.20
N GLU A 507 -47.04 44.05 -15.46
CA GLU A 507 -47.39 45.04 -16.47
C GLU A 507 -48.87 44.92 -16.82
N SER A 508 -49.55 46.05 -17.06
CA SER A 508 -50.98 46.04 -17.36
C SER A 508 -51.28 45.33 -18.68
N ASP A 509 -52.28 44.45 -18.68
CA ASP A 509 -52.78 43.79 -19.89
C ASP A 509 -53.93 44.57 -20.59
N ALA A 510 -54.35 45.70 -20.00
CA ALA A 510 -55.48 46.46 -20.48
C ALA A 510 -55.22 47.06 -21.87
N ALA A 511 -56.10 46.74 -22.82
CA ALA A 511 -55.93 47.07 -24.24
C ALA A 511 -57.09 47.93 -24.73
N PHE A 512 -56.86 49.23 -24.88
CA PHE A 512 -57.89 50.18 -25.27
C PHE A 512 -58.24 50.11 -26.76
N SER A 513 -59.54 50.15 -27.06
CA SER A 513 -60.08 50.43 -28.38
C SER A 513 -61.41 51.18 -28.27
N SER A 514 -61.85 51.85 -29.34
CA SER A 514 -63.14 52.55 -29.35
C SER A 514 -63.79 52.55 -30.73
N THR A 515 -65.12 52.71 -30.77
CA THR A 515 -65.89 52.99 -31.98
C THR A 515 -66.77 54.22 -31.80
N PRO A 516 -66.56 55.31 -32.57
CA PRO A 516 -65.52 55.50 -33.59
C PRO A 516 -64.09 55.37 -33.04
N ALA A 517 -63.11 55.09 -33.91
CA ALA A 517 -61.70 55.08 -33.52
C ALA A 517 -61.26 56.48 -33.04
N PRO A 518 -60.21 56.60 -32.21
CA PRO A 518 -59.68 57.90 -31.80
C PRO A 518 -59.39 58.82 -33.01
N GLY A 519 -59.83 60.07 -32.92
CA GLY A 519 -59.85 61.05 -34.01
C GLY A 519 -61.10 60.98 -34.90
N GLY A 520 -62.02 60.05 -34.63
CA GLY A 520 -63.24 59.81 -35.42
C GLY A 520 -64.37 60.80 -35.12
N ILE A 521 -65.41 60.71 -35.97
CA ILE A 521 -66.61 61.57 -35.89
C ILE A 521 -67.84 60.72 -35.57
N LEU A 522 -68.57 61.06 -34.51
CA LEU A 522 -69.91 60.55 -34.23
C LEU A 522 -70.95 61.49 -34.85
N ASN A 523 -71.67 61.02 -35.86
CA ASN A 523 -72.73 61.79 -36.51
C ASN A 523 -74.11 61.37 -36.00
N LEU A 524 -74.79 62.24 -35.26
CA LEU A 524 -76.12 62.01 -34.69
C LEU A 524 -77.26 62.18 -35.72
N GLY A 525 -76.94 62.66 -36.92
CA GLY A 525 -77.88 62.86 -38.01
C GLY A 525 -78.55 64.24 -38.01
N ILE A 526 -79.71 64.30 -38.66
CA ILE A 526 -80.41 65.53 -39.00
C ILE A 526 -81.81 65.50 -38.36
N VAL A 527 -82.19 66.57 -37.67
CA VAL A 527 -83.51 66.71 -37.03
C VAL A 527 -84.11 68.10 -37.27
N PRO A 528 -85.45 68.26 -37.23
CA PRO A 528 -86.06 69.58 -37.20
C PRO A 528 -85.57 70.44 -36.01
N PRO A 529 -85.51 71.78 -36.14
CA PRO A 529 -85.19 72.67 -35.03
C PRO A 529 -86.02 72.38 -33.79
N SER A 530 -85.36 72.44 -32.62
CA SER A 530 -85.96 72.17 -31.30
C SER A 530 -86.48 70.74 -31.10
N THR A 531 -86.05 69.78 -31.93
CA THR A 531 -86.28 68.35 -31.70
C THR A 531 -84.95 67.65 -31.43
N THR A 532 -84.96 66.63 -30.57
CA THR A 532 -83.75 65.94 -30.13
C THR A 532 -83.41 64.79 -31.09
N THR A 533 -82.12 64.62 -31.43
CA THR A 533 -81.64 63.46 -32.20
C THR A 533 -81.85 62.17 -31.42
N PRO A 534 -81.94 61.01 -32.11
CA PRO A 534 -81.68 59.73 -31.46
C PRO A 534 -80.33 59.74 -30.73
N GLU A 535 -80.20 58.92 -29.70
CA GLU A 535 -78.94 58.78 -28.96
C GLU A 535 -77.91 58.05 -29.84
N GLY A 536 -76.73 58.64 -29.99
CA GLY A 536 -75.56 58.01 -30.59
C GLY A 536 -74.51 57.72 -29.53
N PHE A 537 -73.67 56.70 -29.75
CA PHE A 537 -72.72 56.23 -28.75
C PHE A 537 -71.28 56.32 -29.26
N ILE A 538 -70.38 56.69 -28.36
CA ILE A 538 -68.96 56.34 -28.47
C ILE A 538 -68.77 55.14 -27.55
N ASP A 539 -68.49 53.98 -28.14
CA ASP A 539 -68.22 52.75 -27.40
C ASP A 539 -66.73 52.65 -27.11
N PHE A 540 -66.38 52.42 -25.85
CA PHE A 540 -65.01 52.24 -25.38
C PHE A 540 -64.86 50.81 -24.89
N SER A 541 -63.88 50.08 -25.42
CA SER A 541 -63.68 48.67 -25.16
C SER A 541 -62.30 48.40 -24.57
N ASN A 542 -62.26 47.51 -23.57
CA ASN A 542 -61.02 46.98 -23.01
C ASN A 542 -60.82 45.53 -23.47
N GLY A 543 -59.83 45.30 -24.33
CA GLY A 543 -59.46 43.96 -24.81
C GLY A 543 -58.59 43.15 -23.84
N GLY A 544 -58.17 43.73 -22.71
CA GLY A 544 -57.42 43.04 -21.66
C GLY A 544 -58.29 42.07 -20.86
N ALA A 545 -57.66 41.06 -20.24
CA ALA A 545 -58.32 39.98 -19.52
C ALA A 545 -58.26 40.13 -17.99
N VAL A 546 -57.37 40.96 -17.45
CA VAL A 546 -57.17 41.13 -15.99
C VAL A 546 -57.34 42.57 -15.53
N ASP A 547 -56.73 43.52 -16.22
CA ASP A 547 -56.71 44.93 -15.79
C ASP A 547 -57.89 45.71 -16.36
N SER A 548 -58.35 46.70 -15.60
CA SER A 548 -59.44 47.61 -16.01
C SER A 548 -58.88 48.90 -16.59
N LEU A 549 -59.61 49.52 -17.51
CA LEU A 549 -59.34 50.88 -17.99
C LEU A 549 -60.23 51.87 -17.25
N GLN A 550 -59.71 53.05 -16.96
CA GLN A 550 -60.49 54.19 -16.47
C GLN A 550 -60.54 55.25 -17.58
N VAL A 551 -61.75 55.61 -18.00
CA VAL A 551 -61.99 56.63 -19.03
C VAL A 551 -62.57 57.87 -18.39
N ASP A 552 -61.90 59.00 -18.57
CA ASP A 552 -62.35 60.32 -18.12
C ASP A 552 -62.35 61.28 -19.31
N CYS A 553 -63.52 61.77 -19.73
CA CYS A 553 -63.65 62.67 -20.86
C CYS A 553 -64.13 64.07 -20.47
N SER A 554 -63.67 65.06 -21.24
CA SER A 554 -64.13 66.44 -21.22
C SER A 554 -64.84 66.78 -22.53
N VAL A 555 -65.98 67.47 -22.44
CA VAL A 555 -66.78 67.87 -23.61
C VAL A 555 -66.77 69.38 -23.73
N SER A 556 -66.34 69.89 -24.88
CA SER A 556 -66.40 71.29 -25.25
C SER A 556 -67.52 71.50 -26.25
N ASP A 557 -68.67 71.98 -25.76
CA ASP A 557 -69.84 72.34 -26.55
C ASP A 557 -70.03 73.87 -26.56
N PRO A 558 -69.54 74.58 -27.58
CA PRO A 558 -69.60 76.04 -27.65
C PRO A 558 -71.03 76.56 -27.85
N ASP A 559 -71.91 75.76 -28.45
CA ASP A 559 -73.27 76.15 -28.82
C ASP A 559 -74.32 75.70 -27.78
N GLY A 560 -73.94 74.83 -26.84
CA GLY A 560 -74.79 74.36 -25.73
C GLY A 560 -75.96 73.49 -26.19
N VAL A 561 -75.79 72.79 -27.32
CA VAL A 561 -76.85 72.01 -27.98
C VAL A 561 -76.75 70.50 -27.71
N PHE A 562 -75.66 70.03 -27.11
CA PHE A 562 -75.41 68.61 -26.85
C PHE A 562 -75.70 68.24 -25.40
N THR A 563 -76.31 67.08 -25.21
CA THR A 563 -76.45 66.41 -23.91
C THR A 563 -75.77 65.06 -23.97
N PHE A 564 -75.11 64.65 -22.90
CA PHE A 564 -74.36 63.40 -22.84
C PHE A 564 -74.58 62.64 -21.52
N THR A 565 -74.42 61.33 -21.60
CA THR A 565 -74.69 60.35 -20.54
C THR A 565 -73.54 59.34 -20.49
N PRO A 566 -72.87 59.13 -19.33
CA PRO A 566 -72.99 59.88 -18.07
C PRO A 566 -72.43 61.32 -18.14
N ASN A 567 -72.84 62.20 -17.23
CA ASN A 567 -72.32 63.57 -17.09
C ASN A 567 -71.87 63.84 -15.64
N PRO A 568 -70.55 63.99 -15.36
CA PRO A 568 -69.43 63.93 -16.30
C PRO A 568 -69.21 62.53 -16.90
N ILE A 569 -68.55 62.45 -18.06
CA ILE A 569 -68.17 61.18 -18.68
C ILE A 569 -66.97 60.62 -17.93
N SER A 570 -67.23 59.74 -16.95
CA SER A 570 -66.21 59.05 -16.16
C SER A 570 -66.72 57.67 -15.78
N PHE A 571 -66.02 56.61 -16.22
CA PHE A 571 -66.36 55.23 -15.89
C PHE A 571 -65.15 54.29 -16.03
N SER A 572 -65.21 53.16 -15.33
CA SER A 572 -64.22 52.08 -15.43
C SER A 572 -64.74 50.99 -16.36
N ILE A 573 -63.91 50.57 -17.30
CA ILE A 573 -64.16 49.46 -18.21
C ILE A 573 -63.45 48.23 -17.65
N GLY A 574 -64.23 47.27 -17.16
CA GLY A 574 -63.69 45.99 -16.69
C GLY A 574 -63.00 45.17 -17.79
N PRO A 575 -62.33 44.06 -17.44
CA PRO A 575 -61.65 43.22 -18.42
C PRO A 575 -62.63 42.61 -19.44
N GLY A 576 -62.28 42.68 -20.73
CA GLY A 576 -63.11 42.23 -21.84
C GLY A 576 -64.42 43.01 -22.04
N ALA A 577 -64.65 44.07 -21.26
CA ALA A 577 -65.91 44.81 -21.25
C ALA A 577 -65.90 45.97 -22.27
N THR A 578 -67.10 46.48 -22.54
CA THR A 578 -67.32 47.69 -23.33
C THR A 578 -68.33 48.56 -22.60
N GLU A 579 -67.99 49.83 -22.44
CA GLU A 579 -68.86 50.85 -21.85
C GLU A 579 -69.02 51.99 -22.87
N SER A 580 -70.15 52.68 -22.84
CA SER A 580 -70.51 53.64 -23.88
C SER A 580 -70.84 55.02 -23.28
N ALA A 581 -70.41 56.08 -23.96
CA ALA A 581 -70.89 57.43 -23.70
C ALA A 581 -71.97 57.79 -24.74
N GLY A 582 -73.19 58.05 -24.26
CA GLY A 582 -74.33 58.45 -25.08
C GLY A 582 -74.33 59.96 -25.35
N PHE A 583 -74.71 60.35 -26.55
CA PHE A 583 -74.81 61.74 -27.00
C PHE A 583 -76.13 61.98 -27.72
N GLN A 584 -76.76 63.11 -27.41
CA GLN A 584 -77.93 63.64 -28.11
C GLN A 584 -77.71 65.12 -28.41
N CYS A 585 -78.38 65.62 -29.44
CA CYS A 585 -78.31 67.02 -29.83
C CYS A 585 -79.72 67.58 -30.06
N THR A 586 -79.95 68.81 -29.61
CA THR A 586 -81.20 69.55 -29.86
C THR A 586 -80.87 70.89 -30.53
N PRO A 587 -80.76 70.93 -31.88
CA PRO A 587 -80.33 72.12 -32.59
C PRO A 587 -81.41 73.22 -32.57
N PRO A 588 -81.09 74.47 -32.18
CA PRO A 588 -82.05 75.58 -32.14
C PRO A 588 -82.35 76.17 -33.53
N THR A 589 -81.43 76.03 -34.48
CA THR A 589 -81.51 76.57 -35.85
C THR A 589 -81.18 75.50 -36.89
N PRO A 590 -81.46 75.73 -38.19
CA PRO A 590 -81.14 74.78 -39.27
C PRO A 590 -79.66 74.71 -39.67
N ASP A 591 -78.73 74.93 -38.72
CA ASP A 591 -77.29 74.92 -38.93
C ASP A 591 -76.66 73.58 -38.52
N SER A 592 -75.36 73.41 -38.79
CA SER A 592 -74.56 72.29 -38.29
C SER A 592 -73.88 72.66 -36.98
N PHE A 593 -73.97 71.79 -35.98
CA PHE A 593 -73.36 71.97 -34.68
C PHE A 593 -72.34 70.87 -34.42
N ALA A 594 -71.29 71.19 -33.66
CA ALA A 594 -70.22 70.26 -33.32
C ALA A 594 -69.72 70.46 -31.89
N ALA A 595 -69.45 69.36 -31.20
CA ALA A 595 -68.76 69.36 -29.91
C ALA A 595 -67.48 68.53 -30.00
N ALA A 596 -66.43 68.99 -29.32
CA ALA A 596 -65.18 68.24 -29.17
C ALA A 596 -65.21 67.44 -27.86
N VAL A 597 -64.80 66.17 -27.92
CA VAL A 597 -64.74 65.26 -26.77
C VAL A 597 -63.29 64.81 -26.63
N SER A 598 -62.63 65.16 -25.53
CA SER A 598 -61.25 64.78 -25.23
C SER A 598 -61.21 63.85 -24.03
N CYS A 599 -60.79 62.60 -24.25
CA CYS A 599 -60.75 61.54 -23.25
C CYS A 599 -59.33 61.16 -22.84
N SER A 600 -59.07 61.12 -21.53
CA SER A 600 -57.89 60.50 -20.94
C SER A 600 -58.23 59.08 -20.49
N ILE A 601 -57.48 58.10 -20.98
CA ILE A 601 -57.63 56.70 -20.62
C ILE A 601 -56.41 56.29 -19.79
N THR A 602 -56.66 55.86 -18.57
CA THR A 602 -55.63 55.36 -17.63
C THR A 602 -55.88 53.89 -17.31
N GLY A 603 -54.87 53.20 -16.79
CA GLY A 603 -54.94 51.75 -16.49
C GLY A 603 -54.37 50.85 -17.58
N ALA A 604 -54.12 51.36 -18.80
CA ALA A 604 -53.28 50.69 -19.79
C ALA A 604 -51.78 50.74 -19.40
N ALA A 605 -50.94 49.97 -20.08
CA ALA A 605 -49.47 49.96 -19.84
C ALA A 605 -48.87 51.38 -19.93
N GLU A 606 -49.38 52.22 -20.82
CA GLU A 606 -49.09 53.64 -20.91
C GLU A 606 -50.40 54.45 -20.99
N PRO A 607 -50.48 55.67 -20.43
CA PRO A 607 -51.68 56.51 -20.54
C PRO A 607 -52.01 56.86 -21.99
N ILE A 608 -53.29 56.77 -22.37
CA ILE A 608 -53.77 57.01 -23.75
C ILE A 608 -54.64 58.26 -23.78
N GLN A 609 -54.45 59.10 -24.80
CA GLN A 609 -55.34 60.22 -25.13
C GLN A 609 -56.17 59.86 -26.36
N ALA A 610 -57.48 60.06 -26.29
CA ALA A 610 -58.40 59.80 -27.41
C ALA A 610 -59.40 60.95 -27.57
N ASP A 611 -59.32 61.61 -28.73
CA ASP A 611 -60.19 62.73 -29.06
C ASP A 611 -61.28 62.31 -30.07
N TYR A 612 -62.47 62.88 -29.97
CA TYR A 612 -63.59 62.63 -30.87
C TYR A 612 -64.34 63.91 -31.19
N THR A 613 -65.05 63.92 -32.32
CA THR A 613 -65.96 65.02 -32.69
C THR A 613 -67.39 64.50 -32.78
N VAL A 614 -68.34 65.14 -32.11
CA VAL A 614 -69.77 64.80 -32.20
C VAL A 614 -70.48 65.87 -33.01
N ILE A 615 -71.25 65.50 -34.04
CA ILE A 615 -71.94 66.44 -34.93
C ILE A 615 -73.43 66.13 -35.06
N CYS A 616 -74.23 67.17 -35.29
CA CYS A 616 -75.65 67.10 -35.63
C CYS A 616 -76.04 68.27 -36.54
N GLN A 617 -77.18 68.18 -37.24
CA GLN A 617 -77.67 69.24 -38.10
C GLN A 617 -79.17 69.51 -37.92
N GLY A 618 -79.56 70.78 -37.86
CA GLY A 618 -80.97 71.19 -37.93
C GLY A 618 -81.48 71.26 -39.37
N GLN A 619 -82.73 70.85 -39.66
CA GLN A 619 -83.34 70.98 -41.00
C GLN A 619 -84.60 71.86 -40.99
N PRO A 620 -84.78 72.81 -41.92
CA PRO A 620 -85.96 73.68 -41.92
C PRO A 620 -87.27 72.88 -42.05
N LEU A 621 -88.26 73.21 -41.20
CA LEU A 621 -89.60 72.62 -41.24
C LEU A 621 -90.26 72.85 -42.61
N VAL A 622 -90.43 71.78 -43.38
CA VAL A 622 -91.22 71.83 -44.62
C VAL A 622 -92.69 71.73 -44.24
N VAL A 623 -93.35 72.86 -43.99
CA VAL A 623 -94.81 72.90 -43.87
C VAL A 623 -95.40 72.74 -45.29
N PRO A 624 -96.17 71.68 -45.60
CA PRO A 624 -96.86 71.61 -46.88
C PRO A 624 -97.94 72.68 -46.90
N THR A 625 -97.67 73.83 -47.54
CA THR A 625 -98.68 74.87 -47.72
C THR A 625 -99.79 74.31 -48.61
N MET A 626 -100.98 74.05 -48.05
CA MET A 626 -102.17 73.79 -48.85
C MET A 626 -102.38 74.97 -49.82
N ASN A 627 -102.35 74.65 -51.11
CA ASN A 627 -102.58 75.58 -52.21
C ASN A 627 -103.86 76.40 -51.97
N ARG A 628 -103.84 77.70 -52.27
CA ARG A 628 -104.97 78.65 -52.13
C ARG A 628 -106.28 78.13 -52.74
N TRP A 629 -106.20 77.24 -53.73
CA TRP A 629 -107.37 76.56 -54.30
C TRP A 629 -108.12 75.63 -53.32
N GLY A 630 -107.42 74.98 -52.37
CA GLY A 630 -108.04 74.08 -51.39
C GLY A 630 -108.99 74.79 -50.43
N LEU A 631 -108.65 76.02 -50.02
CA LEU A 631 -109.49 76.87 -49.15
C LEU A 631 -110.72 77.43 -49.87
N ILE A 632 -110.59 77.72 -51.18
CA ILE A 632 -111.71 78.18 -52.02
C ILE A 632 -112.71 77.02 -52.26
N ILE A 633 -112.22 75.81 -52.55
CA ILE A 633 -113.09 74.65 -52.76
C ILE A 633 -113.85 74.27 -51.48
N MET A 634 -113.19 74.32 -50.31
CA MET A 634 -113.85 74.04 -49.03
C MET A 634 -114.92 75.08 -48.67
N SER A 635 -114.67 76.36 -48.99
CA SER A 635 -115.64 77.44 -48.77
C SER A 635 -116.84 77.37 -49.72
N LEU A 636 -116.62 76.96 -50.98
CA LEU A 636 -117.71 76.80 -51.96
C LEU A 636 -118.60 75.58 -51.61
N MET A 637 -118.01 74.49 -51.10
CA MET A 637 -118.77 73.34 -50.61
C MET A 637 -119.65 73.68 -49.40
N LEU A 638 -119.16 74.49 -48.45
CA LEU A 638 -119.94 74.93 -47.29
C LEU A 638 -121.11 75.87 -47.67
N LEU A 639 -120.95 76.72 -48.69
CA LEU A 639 -122.03 77.57 -49.23
C LEU A 639 -123.10 76.78 -50.00
N LEU A 640 -122.71 75.70 -50.70
CA LEU A 640 -123.64 74.81 -51.40
C LEU A 640 -124.50 73.99 -50.42
N VAL A 641 -123.93 73.58 -49.29
CA VAL A 641 -124.66 72.87 -48.22
C VAL A 641 -125.64 73.80 -47.48
N ALA A 642 -125.28 75.08 -47.30
CA ALA A 642 -126.19 76.08 -46.71
C ALA A 642 -127.37 76.47 -47.64
N GLY A 643 -127.15 76.48 -48.96
CA GLY A 643 -128.19 76.79 -49.95
C GLY A 643 -129.30 75.73 -50.08
N VAL A 644 -128.99 74.46 -49.81
CA VAL A 644 -129.97 73.36 -49.88
C VAL A 644 -130.83 73.25 -48.61
N ALA A 645 -130.33 73.73 -47.47
CA ALA A 645 -131.06 73.74 -46.19
C ALA A 645 -132.11 74.88 -46.08
N GLY A 646 -131.91 76.01 -46.77
CA GLY A 646 -132.80 77.19 -46.67
C GLY A 646 -134.10 77.12 -47.47
N ARG A 647 -134.23 76.24 -48.47
CA ARG A 647 -135.41 76.20 -49.37
C ARG A 647 -136.55 75.26 -48.92
N ARG A 648 -136.44 74.62 -47.75
CA ARG A 648 -137.52 73.78 -47.17
C ARG A 648 -138.36 74.49 -46.07
N MET A 649 -138.16 75.79 -45.83
CA MET A 649 -138.91 76.54 -44.80
C MET A 649 -139.86 77.63 -45.32
N MET A 650 -140.12 77.73 -46.63
CA MET A 650 -141.20 78.60 -47.15
C MET A 650 -141.89 77.97 -48.37
N ALA A 651 -143.14 77.54 -48.15
CA ALA A 651 -144.17 77.09 -49.11
C ALA A 651 -143.94 75.77 -49.87
#